data_AF-A0A956CFE7-F1
#
_entry.id   AF-A0A956CFE7-F1
#
_cell.length_a   1.000
_cell.length_b   1.000
_cell.length_c   1.000
_cell.angle_alpha   90.00
_cell.angle_beta   90.00
_cell.angle_gamma   90.00
#
_symmetry.space_group_name_H-M   'P 1'
#
loop_
_entity.id
_entity.type
_entity.pdbx_description
1 polymer ?
#
loop_
_entity_poly.entity_id
_entity_poly.type
_entity_poly.pdbx_seq_one_letter_code
_entity_poly.pdbx_strand_id
1 'polypeptide(L)'
;MAELLKIFPESDFTLLAVILCLPLIGAFVNGVFGKRLGKEAVTLMALSAVGLSFLFCVLSFVMLAHVQQGEEAARFTWSAWKWLDISGRYDIGTIPVQVAFSVDALSGTMSLIVTGVGFLIHLYSTKYMETDASYHRFFAYLNLFIFSMLVLILGDSLPVLFVGWEGVGLCSYLLIGFWFSEEKNAAAGKKAFITNRIGDFGLLVAMALLVYYVGALDWSGIEASRNSLLTPVKVWPIGNSVPLADKFAFLSFLNTPLKVSAASLVGFALFLGCAGKSAQIPLYVWLPDAMAGPTPVSALIHAATMVTAGVYLVCRMAPVFVLSPAAMFTVALIGALTAVFAATIAFVQTDIKKVLAYSTVSQLGYMFLGVGVGAFTAGFFHVMTHAFFKACLFLGAGSVIHSMHKRIHDTDASQDMRNMGGMRKFMPITFATFAMAWVAIIGVPGTAGFFSKDEILLKAYTSSIASPVAGGKLMEMTRTGQEVTALELWQWPSWGNTVLFALGAIGAVMTAFYMSRLVFGIFWGDFKGWKIVRKWKEPAHDDHHDHHHHDASEPLEGPTPKESPWQITVPLLVLGFLSIVGGLLNAHLLHITPLEHWLEPVFKVATDEKHVKLAEHGEGLVMIIGLSAVAIGLAAAFYIYIREQGGPAKALAEKFPGLHQLVLEKWRIDELYEETFIGAVDSLAEAAVWFDKVVVDGVIARATAFIVQVTGSGLRLFQTGRVQTYAAVMVVGVGGLGWFLVAPHARTNIAENAGNYRVEAAPGFGYQYRWDADGDGKWDSEKFGDQTSVSFSLDHGKTKKVRLQVKNAFGRVTEDDVDVTRPKADPAAGNTVIQVQQLPDGTVRGVVPGQNPQMPNPHAAPRDVRRPAQ
;
A
#
# COMPACT_ATOMS: atom_id res chain seq x y z
N MET A 1 -8.75 -0.26 41.46
CA MET A 1 -8.68 -1.02 40.20
C MET A 1 -10.00 -1.73 39.89
N ALA A 2 -10.51 -2.56 40.78
CA ALA A 2 -11.81 -3.23 40.60
C ALA A 2 -12.98 -2.28 40.24
N GLU A 3 -13.08 -1.12 40.90
CA GLU A 3 -14.11 -0.11 40.55
C GLU A 3 -13.93 0.51 39.15
N LEU A 4 -12.68 0.68 38.70
CA LEU A 4 -12.43 1.19 37.34
C LEU A 4 -12.80 0.16 36.28
N LEU A 5 -12.55 -1.13 36.52
CA LEU A 5 -12.96 -2.22 35.63
C LEU A 5 -14.49 -2.43 35.62
N LYS A 6 -15.22 -1.99 36.65
CA LYS A 6 -16.69 -1.93 36.62
C LYS A 6 -17.19 -0.80 35.71
N ILE A 7 -16.51 0.35 35.71
CA ILE A 7 -16.85 1.50 34.87
C ILE A 7 -16.44 1.24 33.41
N PHE A 8 -15.29 0.61 33.21
CA PHE A 8 -14.73 0.26 31.91
C PHE A 8 -14.45 -1.25 31.84
N PRO A 9 -15.46 -2.06 31.49
CA PRO A 9 -15.30 -3.51 31.32
C PRO A 9 -14.32 -3.85 30.20
N GLU A 10 -13.64 -5.00 30.30
CA GLU A 10 -12.62 -5.43 29.32
C GLU A 10 -13.20 -5.63 27.90
N SER A 11 -14.43 -6.16 27.82
CA SER A 11 -15.12 -6.43 26.56
C SER A 11 -15.78 -5.21 25.92
N ASP A 12 -15.96 -4.13 26.69
CA ASP A 12 -16.57 -2.87 26.25
C ASP A 12 -15.82 -1.67 26.85
N PHE A 13 -14.54 -1.56 26.49
CA PHE A 13 -13.60 -0.65 27.10
C PHE A 13 -13.71 0.76 26.52
N THR A 14 -14.81 1.45 26.84
CA THR A 14 -15.18 2.78 26.29
C THR A 14 -14.15 3.89 26.51
N LEU A 15 -13.16 3.69 27.40
CA LEU A 15 -12.04 4.62 27.59
C LEU A 15 -11.22 4.81 26.29
N LEU A 16 -11.19 3.82 25.40
CA LEU A 16 -10.55 3.94 24.08
C LEU A 16 -11.21 5.03 23.22
N ALA A 17 -12.53 5.15 23.29
CA ALA A 17 -13.26 6.20 22.58
C ALA A 17 -12.81 7.58 23.06
N VAL A 18 -12.64 7.77 24.38
CA VAL A 18 -12.17 9.04 24.96
C VAL A 18 -10.74 9.36 24.50
N ILE A 19 -9.84 8.38 24.55
CA ILE A 19 -8.44 8.53 24.09
C ILE A 19 -8.38 9.02 22.64
N LEU A 20 -9.20 8.44 21.76
CA LEU A 20 -9.27 8.78 20.33
C LEU A 20 -9.96 10.12 20.07
N CYS A 21 -11.08 10.38 20.73
CA CYS A 21 -11.87 11.59 20.48
C CYS A 21 -11.15 12.87 20.93
N LEU A 22 -10.30 12.82 21.95
CA LEU A 22 -9.63 14.02 22.48
C LEU A 22 -8.74 14.73 21.43
N PRO A 23 -7.75 14.07 20.80
CA PRO A 23 -6.98 14.70 19.71
C PRO A 23 -7.85 15.07 18.51
N LEU A 24 -8.89 14.29 18.18
CA LEU A 24 -9.80 14.62 17.08
C LEU A 24 -10.58 15.91 17.34
N ILE A 25 -11.11 16.09 18.55
CA ILE A 25 -11.78 17.33 18.97
C ILE A 25 -10.79 18.48 18.94
N GLY A 26 -9.56 18.27 19.41
CA GLY A 26 -8.47 19.25 19.30
C GLY A 26 -8.18 19.68 17.87
N ALA A 27 -8.15 18.73 16.93
CA ALA A 27 -7.95 19.01 15.51
C ALA A 27 -9.14 19.78 14.92
N PHE A 28 -10.37 19.37 15.24
CA PHE A 28 -11.60 19.99 14.77
C PHE A 28 -11.73 21.44 15.26
N VAL A 29 -11.56 21.68 16.56
CA VAL A 29 -11.71 23.01 17.17
C VAL A 29 -10.67 23.98 16.59
N ASN A 30 -9.40 23.58 16.55
CA ASN A 30 -8.32 24.43 16.01
C ASN A 30 -8.42 24.60 14.49
N GLY A 31 -8.91 23.59 13.77
CA GLY A 31 -9.11 23.65 12.32
C GLY A 31 -10.25 24.58 11.91
N VAL A 32 -11.40 24.46 12.56
CA VAL A 32 -12.64 25.19 12.20
C VAL A 32 -12.68 26.58 12.84
N PHE A 33 -12.40 26.68 14.15
CA PHE A 33 -12.56 27.91 14.91
C PHE A 33 -11.24 28.63 15.21
N GLY A 34 -10.09 27.99 14.98
CA GLY A 34 -8.78 28.50 15.41
C GLY A 34 -8.41 29.90 14.89
N LYS A 35 -8.88 30.31 13.70
CA LYS A 35 -8.70 31.69 13.20
C LYS A 35 -9.33 32.76 14.10
N ARG A 36 -10.38 32.40 14.85
CA ARG A 36 -11.15 33.31 15.72
C ARG A 36 -10.78 33.19 17.21
N LEU A 37 -10.14 32.10 17.62
CA LEU A 37 -9.90 31.77 19.04
C LEU A 37 -8.65 32.44 19.63
N GLY A 38 -7.78 33.03 18.81
CA GLY A 38 -6.49 33.58 19.27
C GLY A 38 -5.47 32.48 19.60
N LYS A 39 -4.19 32.86 19.73
CA LYS A 39 -3.08 31.91 19.90
C LYS A 39 -3.14 31.14 21.23
N GLU A 40 -3.58 31.79 22.30
CA GLU A 40 -3.65 31.19 23.64
C GLU A 40 -4.66 30.04 23.70
N ALA A 41 -5.89 30.25 23.20
CA ALA A 41 -6.92 29.21 23.20
C ALA A 41 -6.58 28.06 22.24
N VAL A 42 -5.98 28.35 21.07
CA VAL A 42 -5.47 27.31 20.16
C VAL A 42 -4.41 26.45 20.84
N THR A 43 -3.49 27.09 21.57
CA THR A 43 -2.43 26.40 22.32
C THR A 43 -3.00 25.55 23.44
N LEU A 44 -3.93 26.11 24.23
CA LEU A 44 -4.60 25.40 25.31
C LEU A 44 -5.34 24.17 24.78
N MET A 45 -6.11 24.32 23.70
CA MET A 45 -6.83 23.22 23.06
C MET A 45 -5.89 22.15 22.52
N ALA A 46 -4.77 22.55 21.90
CA ALA A 46 -3.78 21.62 21.38
C ALA A 46 -3.12 20.78 22.49
N LEU A 47 -2.64 21.44 23.54
CA LEU A 47 -1.93 20.77 24.63
C LEU A 47 -2.87 19.94 25.50
N SER A 48 -4.07 20.45 25.82
CA SER A 48 -5.03 19.71 26.64
C SER A 48 -5.56 18.47 25.94
N ALA A 49 -5.84 18.53 24.63
CA ALA A 49 -6.31 17.37 23.87
C ALA A 49 -5.34 16.19 23.93
N VAL A 50 -4.05 16.43 23.64
CA VAL A 50 -3.03 15.38 23.64
C VAL A 50 -2.62 15.01 25.07
N GLY A 51 -2.51 15.98 25.98
CA GLY A 51 -2.14 15.76 27.38
C GLY A 51 -3.17 14.91 28.13
N LEU A 52 -4.47 15.18 27.97
CA LEU A 52 -5.53 14.35 28.56
C LEU A 52 -5.57 12.95 27.92
N SER A 53 -5.38 12.86 26.60
CA SER A 53 -5.26 11.57 25.90
C SER A 53 -4.10 10.74 26.47
N PHE A 54 -2.93 11.34 26.68
CA PHE A 54 -1.79 10.68 27.33
C PHE A 54 -2.11 10.17 28.74
N LEU A 55 -2.79 10.96 29.58
CA LEU A 55 -3.18 10.53 30.92
C LEU A 55 -4.12 9.32 30.88
N PHE A 56 -5.05 9.27 29.94
CA PHE A 56 -5.94 8.12 29.75
C PHE A 56 -5.24 6.91 29.14
N CYS A 57 -4.22 7.10 28.30
CA CYS A 57 -3.33 6.02 27.86
C CYS A 57 -2.54 5.44 29.05
N VAL A 58 -2.01 6.28 29.94
CA VAL A 58 -1.35 5.82 31.19
C VAL A 58 -2.32 5.03 32.05
N LEU A 59 -3.56 5.53 32.23
CA LEU A 59 -4.58 4.80 32.98
C LEU A 59 -4.89 3.44 32.36
N SER A 60 -5.11 3.39 31.05
CA SER A 60 -5.36 2.15 30.30
C SER A 60 -4.21 1.16 30.43
N PHE A 61 -2.96 1.65 30.34
CA PHE A 61 -1.76 0.83 30.51
C PHE A 61 -1.67 0.23 31.91
N VAL A 62 -1.92 1.03 32.96
CA VAL A 62 -1.89 0.53 34.35
C VAL A 62 -3.02 -0.45 34.62
N MET A 63 -4.21 -0.24 34.04
CA MET A 63 -5.31 -1.21 34.09
C MET A 63 -4.93 -2.52 33.41
N LEU A 64 -4.35 -2.45 32.22
CA LEU A 64 -3.91 -3.62 31.47
C LEU A 64 -2.81 -4.40 32.22
N ALA A 65 -1.82 -3.70 32.77
CA ALA A 65 -0.75 -4.30 33.57
C ALA A 65 -1.26 -4.97 34.85
N HIS A 66 -2.39 -4.52 35.39
CA HIS A 66 -3.02 -5.18 36.54
C HIS A 66 -3.76 -6.45 36.15
N VAL A 67 -4.33 -6.53 34.93
CA VAL A 67 -5.04 -7.73 34.44
C VAL A 67 -4.04 -8.77 33.92
N GLN A 68 -2.99 -8.34 33.23
CA GLN A 68 -1.94 -9.20 32.69
C GLN A 68 -0.94 -9.62 33.77
N GLN A 69 -1.40 -10.43 34.75
CA GLN A 69 -0.57 -11.03 35.80
C GLN A 69 -0.14 -12.48 35.49
N GLY A 70 -0.60 -13.05 34.37
CA GLY A 70 -0.30 -14.42 33.94
C GLY A 70 0.30 -14.50 32.53
N GLU A 71 0.40 -15.71 31.98
CA GLU A 71 0.94 -15.96 30.64
C GLU A 71 -0.03 -15.64 29.49
N GLU A 72 -1.30 -15.35 29.81
CA GLU A 72 -2.30 -15.02 28.79
C GLU A 72 -2.21 -13.54 28.41
N ALA A 73 -2.29 -13.27 27.10
CA ALA A 73 -2.31 -11.92 26.57
C ALA A 73 -3.64 -11.24 26.95
N ALA A 74 -3.57 -10.24 27.83
CA ALA A 74 -4.71 -9.40 28.12
C ALA A 74 -4.96 -8.43 26.96
N ARG A 75 -6.24 -8.24 26.60
CA ARG A 75 -6.65 -7.31 25.55
C ARG A 75 -7.99 -6.69 25.91
N PHE A 76 -8.03 -5.36 26.04
CA PHE A 76 -9.28 -4.65 26.19
C PHE A 76 -9.80 -4.22 24.82
N THR A 77 -11.09 -4.42 24.57
CA THR A 77 -11.71 -4.17 23.27
C THR A 77 -12.89 -3.23 23.41
N TRP A 78 -13.08 -2.36 22.41
CA TRP A 78 -14.26 -1.53 22.24
C TRP A 78 -14.72 -1.60 20.79
N SER A 79 -15.92 -2.15 20.56
CA SER A 79 -16.54 -2.16 19.23
C SER A 79 -17.48 -0.97 19.11
N ALA A 80 -17.15 -0.03 18.21
CA ALA A 80 -17.91 1.19 18.06
C ALA A 80 -19.18 0.95 17.22
N TRP A 81 -19.02 0.36 16.03
CA TRP A 81 -20.13 -0.08 15.18
C TRP A 81 -19.65 -1.08 14.12
N LYS A 82 -20.61 -1.81 13.53
CA LYS A 82 -20.36 -2.65 12.35
C LYS A 82 -20.24 -1.79 11.10
N TRP A 83 -19.13 -1.90 10.37
CA TRP A 83 -18.88 -1.10 9.18
C TRP A 83 -19.56 -1.71 7.95
N LEU A 84 -19.17 -2.92 7.57
CA LEU A 84 -19.65 -3.59 6.38
C LEU A 84 -19.45 -5.11 6.50
N ASP A 85 -20.14 -5.86 5.64
CA ASP A 85 -19.97 -7.29 5.48
C ASP A 85 -19.34 -7.59 4.13
N ILE A 86 -18.26 -8.35 4.12
CA ILE A 86 -17.60 -8.80 2.89
C ILE A 86 -18.05 -10.24 2.61
N SER A 87 -18.48 -10.51 1.38
CA SER A 87 -18.69 -11.90 0.95
C SER A 87 -17.34 -12.59 0.77
N GLY A 88 -17.05 -13.57 1.61
CA GLY A 88 -15.88 -14.43 1.47
C GLY A 88 -16.03 -15.43 0.32
N ARG A 89 -15.04 -16.30 0.19
CA ARG A 89 -15.13 -17.47 -0.71
C ARG A 89 -16.31 -18.36 -0.31
N TYR A 90 -16.84 -19.15 -1.25
CA TYR A 90 -18.04 -19.98 -1.08
C TYR A 90 -18.09 -20.84 0.19
N ASP A 91 -16.92 -21.19 0.76
CA ASP A 91 -16.70 -21.99 1.96
C ASP A 91 -16.55 -21.18 3.27
N ILE A 92 -16.21 -19.89 3.18
CA ILE A 92 -15.91 -19.02 4.34
C ILE A 92 -17.15 -18.25 4.81
N GLY A 93 -18.11 -17.98 3.90
CA GLY A 93 -19.31 -17.21 4.22
C GLY A 93 -19.05 -15.71 4.33
N THR A 94 -19.84 -15.00 5.14
CA THR A 94 -19.77 -13.54 5.29
C THR A 94 -18.76 -13.14 6.36
N ILE A 95 -17.85 -12.23 6.02
CA ILE A 95 -16.78 -11.71 6.88
C ILE A 95 -17.21 -10.32 7.41
N PRO A 96 -17.54 -10.19 8.70
CA PRO A 96 -17.94 -8.90 9.26
C PRO A 96 -16.71 -8.00 9.48
N VAL A 97 -16.75 -6.79 8.94
CA VAL A 97 -15.77 -5.75 9.23
C VAL A 97 -16.39 -4.77 10.23
N GLN A 98 -15.81 -4.71 11.43
CA GLN A 98 -16.24 -3.82 12.50
C GLN A 98 -15.26 -2.66 12.65
N VAL A 99 -15.77 -1.47 12.95
CA VAL A 99 -14.94 -0.39 13.50
C VAL A 99 -14.76 -0.66 14.98
N ALA A 100 -13.75 -1.46 15.29
CA ALA A 100 -13.39 -1.85 16.64
C ALA A 100 -11.95 -1.44 16.95
N PHE A 101 -11.71 -1.14 18.22
CA PHE A 101 -10.42 -0.74 18.76
C PHE A 101 -10.03 -1.66 19.91
N SER A 102 -8.74 -1.91 20.08
CA SER A 102 -8.22 -2.71 21.17
C SER A 102 -6.89 -2.19 21.70
N VAL A 103 -6.68 -2.42 22.99
CA VAL A 103 -5.42 -2.14 23.67
C VAL A 103 -4.87 -3.41 24.31
N ASP A 104 -3.65 -3.76 23.93
CA ASP A 104 -2.84 -4.84 24.49
C ASP A 104 -1.44 -4.33 24.83
N ALA A 105 -0.52 -5.21 25.22
CA ALA A 105 0.82 -4.80 25.64
C ALA A 105 1.58 -4.03 24.54
N LEU A 106 1.39 -4.41 23.27
CA LEU A 106 2.05 -3.80 22.11
C LEU A 106 1.45 -2.43 21.79
N SER A 107 0.13 -2.33 21.59
CA SER A 107 -0.53 -1.06 21.27
C SER A 107 -0.58 -0.12 22.46
N GLY A 108 -0.67 -0.64 23.69
CA GLY A 108 -0.58 0.12 24.94
C GLY A 108 0.77 0.83 25.07
N THR A 109 1.88 0.11 24.88
CA THR A 109 3.22 0.71 24.88
C THR A 109 3.36 1.77 23.78
N MET A 110 2.89 1.46 22.57
CA MET A 110 2.95 2.40 21.45
C MET A 110 2.10 3.66 21.70
N SER A 111 0.93 3.52 22.35
CA SER A 111 0.05 4.66 22.68
C SER A 111 0.71 5.64 23.63
N LEU A 112 1.49 5.15 24.61
CA LEU A 112 2.27 5.98 25.52
C LEU A 112 3.38 6.75 24.79
N ILE A 113 4.07 6.10 23.85
CA ILE A 113 5.11 6.74 23.05
C ILE A 113 4.49 7.84 22.17
N VAL A 114 3.44 7.50 21.40
CA VAL A 114 2.79 8.42 20.46
C VAL A 114 2.23 9.65 21.19
N THR A 115 1.50 9.46 22.29
CA THR A 115 0.87 10.58 23.02
C THR A 115 1.85 11.30 23.93
N GLY A 116 2.80 10.61 24.57
CA GLY A 116 3.80 11.21 25.45
C GLY A 116 4.84 12.03 24.70
N VAL A 117 5.53 11.43 23.71
CA VAL A 117 6.47 12.16 22.85
C VAL A 117 5.72 13.19 22.01
N GLY A 118 4.51 12.84 21.53
CA GLY A 118 3.61 13.77 20.85
C GLY A 118 3.33 15.03 21.67
N PHE A 119 2.99 14.89 22.96
CA PHE A 119 2.75 16.02 23.85
C PHE A 119 3.98 16.92 24.00
N LEU A 120 5.17 16.34 24.16
CA LEU A 120 6.43 17.10 24.24
C LEU A 120 6.71 17.88 22.95
N ILE A 121 6.41 17.30 21.78
CA ILE A 121 6.52 17.98 20.48
C ILE A 121 5.49 19.11 20.36
N HIS A 122 4.27 18.94 20.87
CA HIS A 122 3.27 20.00 20.90
C HIS A 122 3.73 21.17 21.77
N LEU A 123 4.28 20.89 22.97
CA LEU A 123 4.84 21.90 23.86
C LEU A 123 5.99 22.66 23.19
N TYR A 124 6.94 21.95 22.58
CA TYR A 124 8.04 22.54 21.81
C TYR A 124 7.52 23.47 20.70
N SER A 125 6.49 23.02 19.98
CA SER A 125 5.93 23.73 18.83
C SER A 125 5.33 25.09 19.17
N THR A 126 4.86 25.28 20.42
CA THR A 126 4.24 26.53 20.85
C THR A 126 5.16 27.72 20.66
N LYS A 127 6.45 27.55 20.98
CA LYS A 127 7.45 28.59 20.80
C LYS A 127 8.07 28.57 19.42
N TYR A 128 8.35 27.39 18.86
CA TYR A 128 9.00 27.29 17.56
C TYR A 128 8.17 27.94 16.44
N MET A 129 6.83 27.81 16.52
CA MET A 129 5.89 28.37 15.52
C MET A 129 5.28 29.70 15.95
N GLU A 130 5.74 30.33 17.04
CA GLU A 130 5.07 31.49 17.66
C GLU A 130 4.84 32.65 16.69
N THR A 131 5.78 32.89 15.78
CA THR A 131 5.73 33.98 14.80
C THR A 131 5.03 33.60 13.48
N ASP A 132 4.65 32.33 13.30
CA ASP A 132 4.02 31.86 12.06
C ASP A 132 2.54 32.30 11.96
N ALA A 133 2.14 32.81 10.81
CA ALA A 133 0.78 33.30 10.56
C ALA A 133 -0.28 32.19 10.59
N SER A 134 0.11 30.95 10.25
CA SER A 134 -0.78 29.77 10.17
C SER A 134 -0.71 28.88 11.42
N TYR A 135 -0.44 29.47 12.60
CA TYR A 135 -0.32 28.78 13.89
C TYR A 135 -1.47 27.81 14.20
N HIS A 136 -2.72 28.22 13.98
CA HIS A 136 -3.89 27.39 14.26
C HIS A 136 -3.99 26.16 13.34
N ARG A 137 -3.61 26.32 12.05
CA ARG A 137 -3.60 25.24 11.07
C ARG A 137 -2.55 24.19 11.44
N PHE A 138 -1.38 24.65 11.88
CA PHE A 138 -0.30 23.79 12.31
C PHE A 138 -0.74 22.86 13.46
N PHE A 139 -1.33 23.41 14.51
CA PHE A 139 -1.80 22.60 15.65
C PHE A 139 -3.03 21.74 15.32
N ALA A 140 -3.88 22.16 14.38
CA ALA A 140 -4.95 21.30 13.87
C ALA A 140 -4.38 20.04 13.21
N TYR A 141 -3.35 20.20 12.37
CA TYR A 141 -2.68 19.07 11.70
C TYR A 141 -1.89 18.19 12.67
N LEU A 142 -1.21 18.76 13.67
CA LEU A 142 -0.52 17.95 14.69
C LEU A 142 -1.50 17.09 15.51
N ASN A 143 -2.63 17.66 15.94
CA ASN A 143 -3.66 16.91 16.64
C ASN A 143 -4.29 15.83 15.76
N LEU A 144 -4.56 16.15 14.49
CA LEU A 144 -5.10 15.19 13.52
C LEU A 144 -4.10 14.04 13.30
N PHE A 145 -2.81 14.36 13.27
CA PHE A 145 -1.75 13.36 13.15
C PHE A 145 -1.78 12.39 14.35
N ILE A 146 -1.85 12.90 15.59
CA ILE A 146 -1.94 12.06 16.79
C ILE A 146 -3.19 11.19 16.74
N PHE A 147 -4.34 11.75 16.37
CA PHE A 147 -5.57 10.98 16.17
C PHE A 147 -5.39 9.85 15.16
N SER A 148 -4.90 10.13 13.95
CA SER A 148 -4.70 9.12 12.91
C SER A 148 -3.72 8.03 13.34
N MET A 149 -2.67 8.39 14.08
CA MET A 149 -1.72 7.42 14.62
C MET A 149 -2.35 6.55 15.71
N LEU A 150 -3.20 7.11 16.58
CA LEU A 150 -3.96 6.34 17.56
C LEU A 150 -4.95 5.38 16.90
N VAL A 151 -5.64 5.79 15.83
CA VAL A 151 -6.50 4.88 15.03
C VAL A 151 -5.69 3.73 14.45
N LEU A 152 -4.48 4.01 13.94
CA LEU A 152 -3.60 2.99 13.37
C LEU A 152 -3.22 1.92 14.39
N ILE A 153 -2.75 2.34 15.57
CA ILE A 153 -2.22 1.41 16.57
C ILE A 153 -3.31 0.75 17.41
N LEU A 154 -4.42 1.43 17.68
CA LEU A 154 -5.52 0.89 18.47
C LEU A 154 -6.54 0.12 17.61
N GLY A 155 -6.45 0.13 16.28
CA GLY A 155 -7.40 -0.61 15.45
C GLY A 155 -7.37 -2.12 15.73
N ASP A 156 -8.53 -2.75 15.90
CA ASP A 156 -8.65 -4.19 16.16
C ASP A 156 -8.69 -5.05 14.88
N SER A 157 -8.47 -4.43 13.71
CA SER A 157 -8.45 -5.10 12.42
C SER A 157 -7.61 -4.35 11.39
N LEU A 158 -7.17 -5.05 10.34
CA LEU A 158 -6.41 -4.45 9.24
C LEU A 158 -7.14 -3.28 8.55
N PRO A 159 -8.46 -3.32 8.27
CA PRO A 159 -9.17 -2.19 7.70
C PRO A 159 -9.15 -0.95 8.58
N VAL A 160 -9.34 -1.09 9.90
CA VAL A 160 -9.30 0.06 10.83
C VAL A 160 -7.88 0.60 10.93
N LEU A 161 -6.89 -0.29 11.02
CA LEU A 161 -5.48 0.09 10.95
C LEU A 161 -5.17 0.84 9.65
N PHE A 162 -5.70 0.38 8.51
CA PHE A 162 -5.53 0.99 7.19
C PHE A 162 -6.13 2.41 7.13
N VAL A 163 -7.27 2.66 7.79
CA VAL A 163 -7.81 4.03 7.92
C VAL A 163 -6.81 4.94 8.66
N GLY A 164 -6.23 4.46 9.76
CA GLY A 164 -5.18 5.20 10.48
C GLY A 164 -3.92 5.38 9.63
N TRP A 165 -3.53 4.34 8.89
CA TRP A 165 -2.37 4.28 7.98
C TRP A 165 -2.44 5.33 6.85
N GLU A 166 -3.61 5.45 6.24
CA GLU A 166 -3.95 6.47 5.26
C GLU A 166 -4.03 7.86 5.90
N GLY A 167 -4.65 7.95 7.09
CA GLY A 167 -4.75 9.18 7.87
C GLY A 167 -3.39 9.78 8.21
N VAL A 168 -2.43 8.98 8.68
CA VAL A 168 -1.06 9.46 8.94
C VAL A 168 -0.35 9.85 7.64
N GLY A 169 -0.64 9.17 6.53
CA GLY A 169 -0.16 9.54 5.19
C GLY A 169 -0.65 10.93 4.76
N LEU A 170 -1.95 11.18 4.90
CA LEU A 170 -2.56 12.49 4.63
C LEU A 170 -2.00 13.57 5.55
N CYS A 171 -1.90 13.32 6.86
CA CYS A 171 -1.36 14.30 7.80
C CYS A 171 0.11 14.62 7.50
N SER A 172 0.89 13.62 7.10
CA SER A 172 2.28 13.83 6.69
C SER A 172 2.40 14.71 5.45
N TYR A 173 1.56 14.49 4.43
CA TYR A 173 1.48 15.34 3.24
C TYR A 173 1.20 16.80 3.61
N LEU A 174 0.19 17.04 4.46
CA LEU A 174 -0.21 18.38 4.89
C LEU A 174 0.85 19.09 5.75
N LEU A 175 1.61 18.35 6.56
CA LEU A 175 2.63 18.90 7.44
C LEU A 175 3.99 19.11 6.74
N ILE A 176 4.37 18.23 5.82
CA ILE A 176 5.59 18.40 5.00
C ILE A 176 5.38 19.60 4.06
N GLY A 177 4.23 19.65 3.38
CA GLY A 177 3.84 20.77 2.53
C GLY A 177 3.24 21.96 3.30
N PHE A 178 3.54 22.13 4.60
CA PHE A 178 2.90 23.16 5.42
C PHE A 178 3.16 24.58 4.87
N TRP A 179 4.38 24.85 4.42
CA TRP A 179 4.77 26.07 3.71
C TRP A 179 4.70 25.85 2.19
N PHE A 180 3.51 25.53 1.68
CA PHE A 180 3.25 25.22 0.28
C PHE A 180 3.49 26.38 -0.71
N SER A 181 3.72 27.60 -0.21
CA SER A 181 4.08 28.75 -1.06
C SER A 181 5.43 28.54 -1.75
N GLU A 182 6.31 27.73 -1.18
CA GLU A 182 7.57 27.31 -1.82
C GLU A 182 7.34 26.00 -2.60
N GLU A 183 7.64 26.02 -3.90
CA GLU A 183 7.45 24.87 -4.79
C GLU A 183 8.21 23.63 -4.31
N LYS A 184 9.44 23.82 -3.81
CA LYS A 184 10.27 22.75 -3.21
C LYS A 184 9.55 22.02 -2.07
N ASN A 185 8.84 22.74 -1.20
CA ASN A 185 8.14 22.15 -0.05
C ASN A 185 6.85 21.43 -0.50
N ALA A 186 6.12 22.00 -1.46
CA ALA A 186 4.94 21.37 -2.05
C ALA A 186 5.30 20.07 -2.80
N ALA A 187 6.39 20.10 -3.59
CA ALA A 187 6.91 18.93 -4.30
C ALA A 187 7.36 17.83 -3.33
N ALA A 188 8.05 18.18 -2.24
CA ALA A 188 8.44 17.23 -1.20
C ALA A 188 7.22 16.54 -0.55
N GLY A 189 6.17 17.30 -0.24
CA GLY A 189 4.90 16.75 0.26
C GLY A 189 4.29 15.76 -0.74
N LYS A 190 4.19 16.14 -2.02
CA LYS A 190 3.66 15.28 -3.10
C LYS A 190 4.47 13.98 -3.24
N LYS A 191 5.80 14.06 -3.26
CA LYS A 191 6.70 12.89 -3.33
C LYS A 191 6.44 11.94 -2.16
N ALA A 192 6.38 12.46 -0.94
CA ALA A 192 6.05 11.66 0.23
C ALA A 192 4.68 10.97 0.12
N PHE A 193 3.66 11.67 -0.34
CA PHE A 193 2.32 11.07 -0.49
C PHE A 193 2.31 9.93 -1.52
N ILE A 194 2.91 10.14 -2.69
CA ILE A 194 2.94 9.15 -3.78
C ILE A 194 3.78 7.93 -3.39
N THR A 195 4.99 8.12 -2.86
CA THR A 195 5.85 6.99 -2.48
C THR A 195 5.21 6.13 -1.41
N ASN A 196 4.51 6.74 -0.44
CA ASN A 196 3.75 6.00 0.55
C ASN A 196 2.56 5.25 -0.08
N ARG A 197 1.85 5.85 -1.04
CA ARG A 197 0.73 5.22 -1.74
C ARG A 197 1.12 3.93 -2.48
N ILE A 198 2.33 3.91 -3.04
CA ILE A 198 2.89 2.70 -3.68
C ILE A 198 3.05 1.58 -2.64
N GLY A 199 3.49 1.90 -1.42
CA GLY A 199 3.48 0.95 -0.30
C GLY A 199 2.07 0.52 0.08
N ASP A 200 1.14 1.47 0.19
CA ASP A 200 -0.25 1.23 0.60
C ASP A 200 -0.97 0.24 -0.32
N PHE A 201 -0.61 0.19 -1.61
CA PHE A 201 -1.05 -0.86 -2.55
C PHE A 201 -0.69 -2.27 -2.08
N GLY A 202 0.51 -2.48 -1.54
CA GLY A 202 0.93 -3.76 -0.96
C GLY A 202 0.04 -4.19 0.21
N LEU A 203 -0.32 -3.25 1.08
CA LEU A 203 -1.21 -3.53 2.21
C LEU A 203 -2.65 -3.86 1.75
N LEU A 204 -3.14 -3.20 0.70
CA LEU A 204 -4.42 -3.54 0.07
C LEU A 204 -4.42 -4.95 -0.53
N VAL A 205 -3.34 -5.32 -1.25
CA VAL A 205 -3.17 -6.68 -1.77
C VAL A 205 -3.11 -7.70 -0.64
N ALA A 206 -2.39 -7.42 0.45
CA ALA A 206 -2.33 -8.30 1.60
C ALA A 206 -3.71 -8.54 2.23
N MET A 207 -4.52 -7.48 2.40
CA MET A 207 -5.89 -7.61 2.90
C MET A 207 -6.76 -8.46 1.97
N ALA A 208 -6.67 -8.26 0.65
CA ALA A 208 -7.41 -9.08 -0.31
C ALA A 208 -7.01 -10.56 -0.25
N LEU A 209 -5.70 -10.85 -0.10
CA LEU A 209 -5.20 -12.21 0.05
C LEU A 209 -5.63 -12.84 1.38
N LEU A 210 -5.65 -12.10 2.47
CA LEU A 210 -6.14 -12.58 3.77
C LEU A 210 -7.65 -12.88 3.73
N VAL A 211 -8.45 -12.02 3.10
CA VAL A 211 -9.87 -12.31 2.84
C VAL A 211 -10.03 -13.62 2.05
N TYR A 212 -9.18 -13.83 1.04
CA TYR A 212 -9.27 -15.01 0.16
C TYR A 212 -8.84 -16.33 0.83
N TYR A 213 -7.73 -16.33 1.59
CA TYR A 213 -7.16 -17.56 2.17
C TYR A 213 -7.56 -17.81 3.62
N VAL A 214 -7.75 -16.75 4.42
CA VAL A 214 -7.97 -16.84 5.86
C VAL A 214 -9.44 -16.61 6.21
N GLY A 215 -10.10 -15.70 5.50
CA GLY A 215 -11.50 -15.37 5.75
C GLY A 215 -11.71 -14.44 6.95
N ALA A 216 -10.67 -13.74 7.37
CA ALA A 216 -10.72 -12.80 8.49
C ALA A 216 -9.76 -11.63 8.27
N LEU A 217 -10.08 -10.50 8.90
CA LEU A 217 -9.28 -9.27 8.85
C LEU A 217 -9.03 -8.67 10.25
N ASP A 218 -9.71 -9.17 11.28
CA ASP A 218 -9.44 -8.89 12.69
C ASP A 218 -8.30 -9.76 13.22
N TRP A 219 -7.66 -9.31 14.31
CA TRP A 219 -6.48 -9.99 14.85
C TRP A 219 -6.76 -11.44 15.27
N SER A 220 -7.86 -11.65 16.00
CA SER A 220 -8.28 -12.97 16.48
C SER A 220 -8.56 -13.96 15.35
N GLY A 221 -9.32 -13.53 14.34
CA GLY A 221 -9.66 -14.37 13.19
C GLY A 221 -8.44 -14.68 12.31
N ILE A 222 -7.54 -13.70 12.12
CA ILE A 222 -6.29 -13.93 11.39
C ILE A 222 -5.45 -14.99 12.09
N GLU A 223 -5.26 -14.87 13.40
CA GLU A 223 -4.45 -15.79 14.18
C GLU A 223 -5.04 -17.20 14.22
N ALA A 224 -6.36 -17.32 14.44
CA ALA A 224 -7.05 -18.61 14.52
C ALA A 224 -6.96 -19.41 13.21
N SER A 225 -7.01 -18.73 12.06
CA SER A 225 -7.05 -19.35 10.73
C SER A 225 -5.73 -19.21 9.95
N ARG A 226 -4.63 -18.80 10.61
CA ARG A 226 -3.34 -18.52 9.93
C ARG A 226 -2.76 -19.71 9.18
N ASN A 227 -3.00 -20.93 9.65
CA ASN A 227 -2.48 -22.15 9.02
C ASN A 227 -3.01 -22.37 7.59
N SER A 228 -4.15 -21.78 7.23
CA SER A 228 -4.66 -21.77 5.85
C SER A 228 -3.69 -21.09 4.86
N LEU A 229 -2.79 -20.23 5.36
CA LEU A 229 -1.76 -19.57 4.56
C LEU A 229 -0.61 -20.51 4.13
N LEU A 230 -0.55 -21.73 4.65
CA LEU A 230 0.41 -22.74 4.18
C LEU A 230 0.01 -23.35 2.82
N THR A 231 -1.15 -22.97 2.28
CA THR A 231 -1.63 -23.41 0.96
C THR A 231 -0.60 -23.12 -0.15
N PRO A 232 -0.24 -24.12 -0.98
CA PRO A 232 0.63 -23.91 -2.14
C PRO A 232 -0.04 -23.06 -3.22
N VAL A 233 0.67 -22.04 -3.69
CA VAL A 233 0.25 -21.12 -4.76
C VAL A 233 1.27 -21.16 -5.88
N LYS A 234 0.78 -21.17 -7.11
CA LYS A 234 1.62 -21.04 -8.31
C LYS A 234 1.59 -19.58 -8.76
N VAL A 235 2.76 -18.96 -8.86
CA VAL A 235 2.94 -17.58 -9.30
C VAL A 235 3.76 -17.57 -10.58
N TRP A 236 3.26 -16.89 -11.60
CA TRP A 236 3.97 -16.72 -12.86
C TRP A 236 4.72 -15.39 -12.85
N PRO A 237 6.00 -15.35 -13.25
CA PRO A 237 6.76 -14.11 -13.30
C PRO A 237 6.13 -13.05 -14.22
N ILE A 238 5.69 -13.44 -15.42
CA ILE A 238 5.07 -12.53 -16.41
C ILE A 238 4.02 -13.31 -17.22
N GLY A 239 2.78 -13.37 -16.70
CA GLY A 239 1.67 -14.04 -17.38
C GLY A 239 1.86 -15.55 -17.57
N ASN A 240 0.83 -16.23 -18.08
CA ASN A 240 0.84 -17.70 -18.16
C ASN A 240 1.68 -18.25 -19.33
N SER A 241 2.02 -17.42 -20.32
CA SER A 241 2.86 -17.81 -21.45
C SER A 241 3.45 -16.57 -22.13
N VAL A 242 4.78 -16.45 -22.14
CA VAL A 242 5.52 -15.47 -22.94
C VAL A 242 6.08 -16.20 -24.17
N PRO A 243 5.57 -15.95 -25.39
CA PRO A 243 5.99 -16.70 -26.59
C PRO A 243 7.48 -16.54 -26.93
N LEU A 244 8.10 -15.44 -26.52
CA LEU A 244 9.55 -15.23 -26.67
C LEU A 244 10.38 -16.09 -25.70
N ALA A 245 9.84 -16.45 -24.54
CA ALA A 245 10.57 -17.21 -23.53
C ALA A 245 10.86 -18.66 -23.97
N ASP A 246 10.02 -19.24 -24.83
CA ASP A 246 10.25 -20.57 -25.40
C ASP A 246 11.40 -20.58 -26.42
N LYS A 247 11.79 -19.42 -26.96
CA LYS A 247 12.87 -19.30 -27.96
C LYS A 247 14.24 -19.09 -27.35
N PHE A 248 14.33 -18.62 -26.10
CA PHE A 248 15.58 -18.31 -25.44
C PHE A 248 15.67 -19.03 -24.09
N ALA A 249 16.64 -19.94 -23.96
CA ALA A 249 16.80 -20.77 -22.76
C ALA A 249 16.93 -19.95 -21.47
N PHE A 250 17.57 -18.77 -21.52
CA PHE A 250 17.71 -17.87 -20.36
C PHE A 250 16.40 -17.19 -19.95
N LEU A 251 15.37 -17.18 -20.81
CA LEU A 251 14.04 -16.64 -20.53
C LEU A 251 13.02 -17.73 -20.15
N SER A 252 13.37 -19.01 -20.29
CA SER A 252 12.47 -20.15 -20.01
C SER A 252 11.86 -20.12 -18.59
N PHE A 253 12.57 -19.52 -17.63
CA PHE A 253 12.07 -19.34 -16.26
C PHE A 253 10.79 -18.50 -16.18
N LEU A 254 10.52 -17.64 -17.17
CA LEU A 254 9.30 -16.83 -17.24
C LEU A 254 8.04 -17.69 -17.47
N ASN A 255 8.20 -18.84 -18.13
CA ASN A 255 7.11 -19.77 -18.40
C ASN A 255 6.97 -20.88 -17.34
N THR A 256 7.90 -20.97 -16.38
CA THR A 256 7.82 -21.92 -15.26
C THR A 256 7.19 -21.27 -14.02
N PRO A 257 6.06 -21.79 -13.51
CA PRO A 257 5.45 -21.23 -12.30
C PRO A 257 6.32 -21.47 -11.08
N LEU A 258 6.56 -20.40 -10.32
CA LEU A 258 7.15 -20.48 -9.00
C LEU A 258 6.09 -20.98 -8.01
N LYS A 259 6.36 -22.07 -7.33
CA LYS A 259 5.51 -22.56 -6.24
C LYS A 259 5.93 -21.89 -4.94
N VAL A 260 5.01 -21.17 -4.29
CA VAL A 260 5.24 -20.46 -3.03
C VAL A 260 4.06 -20.70 -2.08
N SER A 261 4.24 -20.49 -0.78
CA SER A 261 3.11 -20.51 0.15
C SER A 261 2.30 -19.21 0.05
N ALA A 262 1.00 -19.27 0.31
CA ALA A 262 0.17 -18.07 0.44
C ALA A 262 0.70 -17.11 1.52
N ALA A 263 1.28 -17.64 2.61
CA ALA A 263 1.97 -16.88 3.65
C ALA A 263 3.10 -16.01 3.09
N SER A 264 3.86 -16.51 2.10
CA SER A 264 4.93 -15.74 1.47
C SER A 264 4.37 -14.58 0.64
N LEU A 265 3.28 -14.80 -0.10
CA LEU A 265 2.61 -13.74 -0.86
C LEU A 265 2.06 -12.65 0.05
N VAL A 266 1.36 -13.04 1.12
CA VAL A 266 0.84 -12.11 2.13
C VAL A 266 1.99 -11.38 2.81
N GLY A 267 3.05 -12.08 3.23
CA GLY A 267 4.22 -11.49 3.89
C GLY A 267 4.94 -10.46 3.01
N PHE A 268 5.15 -10.74 1.72
CA PHE A 268 5.75 -9.77 0.80
C PHE A 268 4.84 -8.57 0.54
N ALA A 269 3.53 -8.78 0.41
CA ALA A 269 2.56 -7.70 0.21
C ALA A 269 2.49 -6.78 1.45
N LEU A 270 2.43 -7.35 2.66
CA LEU A 270 2.51 -6.61 3.92
C LEU A 270 3.84 -5.85 4.03
N PHE A 271 4.95 -6.49 3.68
CA PHE A 271 6.27 -5.86 3.73
C PHE A 271 6.38 -4.67 2.76
N LEU A 272 5.79 -4.74 1.55
CA LEU A 272 5.74 -3.61 0.64
C LEU A 272 5.03 -2.39 1.27
N GLY A 273 3.93 -2.62 1.99
CA GLY A 273 3.29 -1.61 2.83
C GLY A 273 4.24 -1.03 3.87
N CYS A 274 4.86 -1.90 4.67
CA CYS A 274 5.80 -1.51 5.72
C CYS A 274 6.99 -0.70 5.17
N ALA A 275 7.51 -1.08 4.00
CA ALA A 275 8.65 -0.46 3.33
C ALA A 275 8.36 0.98 2.91
N GLY A 276 7.14 1.27 2.42
CA GLY A 276 6.71 2.63 2.06
C GLY A 276 6.76 3.59 3.26
N LYS A 277 6.03 3.26 4.33
CA LYS A 277 5.95 4.14 5.53
C LYS A 277 7.24 4.20 6.33
N SER A 278 8.04 3.13 6.34
CA SER A 278 9.28 3.05 7.14
C SER A 278 10.53 3.35 6.32
N ALA A 279 10.36 3.94 5.14
CA ALA A 279 11.44 4.37 4.25
C ALA A 279 12.51 3.28 4.04
N GLN A 280 12.09 2.04 3.80
CA GLN A 280 13.03 0.96 3.47
C GLN A 280 13.38 1.00 1.98
N ILE A 281 14.52 0.43 1.60
CA ILE A 281 14.84 0.26 0.19
C ILE A 281 13.75 -0.62 -0.47
N PRO A 282 13.16 -0.19 -1.59
CA PRO A 282 13.59 0.93 -2.44
C PRO A 282 12.83 2.26 -2.24
N LEU A 283 11.82 2.30 -1.36
CA LEU A 283 10.88 3.41 -1.16
C LEU A 283 11.36 4.47 -0.13
N TYR A 284 12.66 4.59 0.13
CA TYR A 284 13.19 5.50 1.16
C TYR A 284 13.25 6.99 0.74
N VAL A 285 13.16 7.26 -0.56
CA VAL A 285 13.49 8.55 -1.22
C VAL A 285 12.72 9.76 -0.70
N TRP A 286 11.55 9.55 -0.10
CA TRP A 286 10.73 10.66 0.41
C TRP A 286 11.22 11.22 1.75
N LEU A 287 11.88 10.39 2.58
CA LEU A 287 12.17 10.74 3.97
C LEU A 287 13.18 11.90 4.10
N PRO A 288 14.25 11.98 3.29
CA PRO A 288 15.17 13.13 3.33
C PRO A 288 14.51 14.43 2.86
N ASP A 289 13.61 14.36 1.87
CA ASP A 289 12.94 15.53 1.32
C ASP A 289 11.82 16.03 2.25
N ALA A 290 11.27 15.14 3.10
CA ALA A 290 10.34 15.51 4.18
C ALA A 290 10.92 16.54 5.18
N MET A 291 12.25 16.75 5.18
CA MET A 291 12.92 17.80 5.96
C MET A 291 12.58 19.22 5.49
N ALA A 292 11.88 19.37 4.37
CA ALA A 292 11.25 20.64 3.97
C ALA A 292 10.27 21.18 5.03
N GLY A 293 9.58 20.29 5.76
CA GLY A 293 8.62 20.68 6.78
C GLY A 293 9.24 21.35 8.01
N PRO A 294 8.40 21.96 8.87
CA PRO A 294 8.86 22.51 10.15
C PRO A 294 9.54 21.47 11.02
N THR A 295 10.59 21.85 11.75
CA THR A 295 11.38 20.91 12.57
C THR A 295 10.58 20.08 13.60
N PRO A 296 9.53 20.60 14.27
CA PRO A 296 8.68 19.77 15.14
C PRO A 296 7.97 18.64 14.38
N VAL A 297 7.64 18.84 13.09
CA VAL A 297 7.05 17.81 12.22
C VAL A 297 8.07 16.71 11.95
N SER A 298 9.33 17.08 11.67
CA SER A 298 10.42 16.12 11.52
C SER A 298 10.57 15.27 12.78
N ALA A 299 10.54 15.86 13.98
CA ALA A 299 10.58 15.11 15.22
C ALA A 299 9.39 14.14 15.36
N LEU A 300 8.18 14.56 15.00
CA LEU A 300 6.98 13.71 15.11
C LEU A 300 7.04 12.52 14.15
N ILE A 301 7.20 12.81 12.85
CA ILE A 301 7.17 11.81 11.78
C ILE A 301 8.31 10.79 11.92
N HIS A 302 9.50 11.25 12.30
CA HIS A 302 10.72 10.43 12.26
C HIS A 302 11.05 9.75 13.59
N ALA A 303 10.48 10.17 14.71
CA ALA A 303 10.78 9.56 16.01
C ALA A 303 9.70 8.59 16.47
N ALA A 304 8.45 9.07 16.60
CA ALA A 304 7.44 8.39 17.40
C ALA A 304 6.28 7.77 16.61
N THR A 305 6.10 8.12 15.33
CA THR A 305 4.83 7.83 14.65
C THR A 305 4.96 7.15 13.28
N MET A 306 5.12 7.92 12.21
CA MET A 306 4.91 7.44 10.84
C MET A 306 5.89 6.34 10.46
N VAL A 307 7.17 6.58 10.70
CA VAL A 307 8.22 5.66 10.28
C VAL A 307 8.25 4.37 11.09
N THR A 308 7.67 4.39 12.28
CA THR A 308 7.56 3.23 13.18
C THR A 308 6.32 2.38 12.90
N ALA A 309 5.36 2.90 12.11
CA ALA A 309 4.12 2.20 11.79
C ALA A 309 4.36 0.87 11.05
N GLY A 310 5.36 0.80 10.17
CA GLY A 310 5.71 -0.47 9.51
C GLY A 310 6.32 -1.49 10.45
N VAL A 311 7.19 -1.07 11.39
CA VAL A 311 7.70 -1.98 12.43
C VAL A 311 6.55 -2.49 13.31
N TYR A 312 5.63 -1.59 13.70
CA TYR A 312 4.42 -1.96 14.44
C TYR A 312 3.57 -2.99 13.69
N LEU A 313 3.35 -2.80 12.38
CA LEU A 313 2.59 -3.74 11.56
C LEU A 313 3.28 -5.10 11.43
N VAL A 314 4.61 -5.15 11.28
CA VAL A 314 5.35 -6.42 11.27
C VAL A 314 5.22 -7.14 12.62
N CYS A 315 5.35 -6.43 13.74
CA CYS A 315 5.13 -7.00 15.07
C CYS A 315 3.69 -7.51 15.25
N ARG A 316 2.68 -6.71 14.86
CA ARG A 316 1.27 -7.07 14.96
C ARG A 316 0.92 -8.29 14.10
N MET A 317 1.54 -8.40 12.92
CA MET A 317 1.36 -9.51 11.99
C MET A 317 2.43 -10.60 12.15
N ALA A 318 3.16 -10.61 13.27
CA ALA A 318 4.19 -11.62 13.55
C ALA A 318 3.67 -13.06 13.35
N PRO A 319 2.45 -13.44 13.79
CA PRO A 319 1.90 -14.77 13.58
C PRO A 319 1.79 -15.19 12.10
N VAL A 320 1.67 -14.24 11.18
CA VAL A 320 1.62 -14.47 9.72
C VAL A 320 3.01 -14.50 9.12
N PHE A 321 3.88 -13.57 9.53
CA PHE A 321 5.25 -13.47 9.01
C PHE A 321 6.09 -14.71 9.30
N VAL A 322 5.99 -15.29 10.50
CA VAL A 322 6.77 -16.49 10.88
C VAL A 322 6.47 -17.73 10.04
N LEU A 323 5.28 -17.81 9.43
CA LEU A 323 4.91 -18.87 8.49
C LEU A 323 5.69 -18.81 7.15
N SER A 324 6.40 -17.71 6.88
CA SER A 324 7.24 -17.55 5.70
C SER A 324 8.67 -17.15 6.08
N PRO A 325 9.59 -18.13 6.18
CA PRO A 325 11.01 -17.83 6.37
C PRO A 325 11.58 -16.94 5.25
N ALA A 326 11.05 -17.03 4.03
CA ALA A 326 11.44 -16.19 2.89
C ALA A 326 11.06 -14.71 3.10
N ALA A 327 9.84 -14.44 3.57
CA ALA A 327 9.42 -13.07 3.87
C ALA A 327 10.26 -12.49 5.01
N MET A 328 10.46 -13.26 6.09
CA MET A 328 11.26 -12.85 7.25
C MET A 328 12.71 -12.55 6.89
N PHE A 329 13.37 -13.42 6.12
CA PHE A 329 14.72 -13.17 5.65
C PHE A 329 14.80 -11.93 4.76
N THR A 330 13.79 -11.70 3.91
CA THR A 330 13.72 -10.50 3.05
C THR A 330 13.59 -9.23 3.89
N VAL A 331 12.71 -9.23 4.89
CA VAL A 331 12.56 -8.14 5.86
C VAL A 331 13.90 -7.85 6.54
N ALA A 332 14.60 -8.88 7.00
CA ALA A 332 15.89 -8.76 7.68
C ALA A 332 17.00 -8.20 6.75
N LEU A 333 17.09 -8.76 5.54
CA LEU A 333 18.11 -8.40 4.56
C LEU A 333 17.92 -6.97 4.05
N ILE A 334 16.69 -6.59 3.69
CA ILE A 334 16.40 -5.22 3.27
C ILE A 334 16.63 -4.25 4.42
N GLY A 335 16.29 -4.60 5.66
CA GLY A 335 16.62 -3.80 6.84
C GLY A 335 18.12 -3.56 6.98
N ALA A 336 18.93 -4.62 6.92
CA ALA A 336 20.39 -4.53 7.02
C ALA A 336 21.02 -3.73 5.88
N LEU A 337 20.55 -3.92 4.64
CA LEU A 337 21.01 -3.16 3.48
C LEU A 337 20.63 -1.68 3.61
N THR A 338 19.40 -1.38 4.03
CA THR A 338 18.92 -0.01 4.28
C THR A 338 19.77 0.67 5.35
N ALA A 339 20.13 -0.05 6.42
CA ALA A 339 20.97 0.46 7.51
C ALA A 339 22.33 0.97 7.00
N VAL A 340 23.01 0.19 6.17
CA VAL A 340 24.32 0.51 5.59
C VAL A 340 24.19 1.58 4.50
N PHE A 341 23.25 1.40 3.58
CA PHE A 341 23.06 2.28 2.44
C PHE A 341 22.77 3.72 2.86
N ALA A 342 21.82 3.94 3.77
CA ALA A 342 21.51 5.28 4.26
C ALA A 342 22.70 5.93 5.01
N ALA A 343 23.48 5.11 5.73
CA ALA A 343 24.67 5.57 6.43
C ALA A 343 25.75 6.10 5.46
N THR A 344 25.90 5.51 4.27
CA THR A 344 26.85 6.02 3.26
C THR A 344 26.51 7.44 2.84
N ILE A 345 25.22 7.74 2.63
CA ILE A 345 24.77 9.06 2.21
C ILE A 345 25.03 10.09 3.32
N ALA A 346 24.73 9.74 4.57
CA ALA A 346 24.92 10.60 5.73
C ALA A 346 26.38 11.08 5.95
N PHE A 347 27.37 10.39 5.39
CA PHE A 347 28.80 10.75 5.52
C PHE A 347 29.16 12.09 4.90
N VAL A 348 28.46 12.48 3.84
CA VAL A 348 28.80 13.67 3.04
C VAL A 348 27.73 14.77 3.14
N GLN A 349 26.53 14.46 3.63
CA GLN A 349 25.48 15.46 3.82
C GLN A 349 25.95 16.59 4.74
N THR A 350 25.60 17.84 4.39
CA THR A 350 25.98 19.06 5.11
C THR A 350 24.83 19.68 5.90
N ASP A 351 23.60 19.32 5.58
CA ASP A 351 22.38 19.77 6.25
C ASP A 351 22.12 18.97 7.53
N ILE A 352 21.97 19.66 8.66
CA ILE A 352 21.74 19.07 9.98
C ILE A 352 20.52 18.15 10.02
N LYS A 353 19.40 18.54 9.39
CA LYS A 353 18.15 17.77 9.37
C LYS A 353 18.27 16.57 8.43
N LYS A 354 18.90 16.71 7.26
CA LYS A 354 19.09 15.59 6.33
C LYS A 354 20.00 14.51 6.90
N VAL A 355 21.06 14.86 7.63
CA VAL A 355 21.88 13.85 8.36
C VAL A 355 21.01 13.11 9.38
N LEU A 356 20.15 13.81 10.11
CA LEU A 356 19.21 13.19 11.05
C LEU A 356 18.13 12.33 10.36
N ALA A 357 17.68 12.72 9.17
CA ALA A 357 16.74 11.93 8.36
C ALA A 357 17.38 10.62 7.87
N TYR A 358 18.56 10.66 7.26
CA TYR A 358 19.27 9.44 6.82
C TYR A 358 19.66 8.54 7.97
N SER A 359 20.02 9.11 9.11
CA SER A 359 20.25 8.31 10.31
C SER A 359 18.98 7.67 10.84
N THR A 360 17.81 8.21 10.54
CA THR A 360 16.51 7.58 10.86
C THR A 360 16.24 6.42 9.90
N VAL A 361 16.43 6.60 8.59
CA VAL A 361 16.40 5.49 7.60
C VAL A 361 17.30 4.34 8.06
N SER A 362 18.50 4.69 8.53
CA SER A 362 19.47 3.71 9.03
C SER A 362 18.99 2.98 10.29
N GLN A 363 18.45 3.69 11.30
CA GLN A 363 17.92 3.06 12.53
C GLN A 363 16.68 2.20 12.28
N LEU A 364 15.79 2.62 11.38
CA LEU A 364 14.66 1.77 10.95
C LEU A 364 15.17 0.49 10.30
N GLY A 365 16.24 0.56 9.51
CA GLY A 365 16.92 -0.62 8.99
C GLY A 365 17.32 -1.63 10.09
N TYR A 366 17.81 -1.16 11.25
CA TYR A 366 18.06 -2.05 12.40
C TYR A 366 16.79 -2.64 12.99
N MET A 367 15.72 -1.84 13.13
CA MET A 367 14.45 -2.35 13.63
C MET A 367 13.90 -3.45 12.73
N PHE A 368 13.96 -3.25 11.41
CA PHE A 368 13.58 -4.24 10.39
C PHE A 368 14.49 -5.48 10.41
N LEU A 369 15.80 -5.29 10.60
CA LEU A 369 16.72 -6.40 10.85
C LEU A 369 16.27 -7.23 12.07
N GLY A 370 15.99 -6.57 13.19
CA GLY A 370 15.55 -7.22 14.44
C GLY A 370 14.26 -8.00 14.30
N VAL A 371 13.19 -7.37 13.80
CA VAL A 371 11.91 -8.06 13.60
C VAL A 371 12.02 -9.14 12.52
N GLY A 372 12.83 -8.94 11.47
CA GLY A 372 13.01 -9.90 10.38
C GLY A 372 13.74 -11.19 10.79
N VAL A 373 14.62 -11.14 11.80
CA VAL A 373 15.22 -12.36 12.39
C VAL A 373 14.37 -13.00 13.49
N GLY A 374 13.13 -12.50 13.67
CA GLY A 374 12.20 -12.97 14.69
C GLY A 374 12.53 -12.50 16.10
N ALA A 375 13.25 -11.38 16.25
CA ALA A 375 13.47 -10.72 17.53
C ALA A 375 12.52 -9.53 17.66
N PHE A 376 11.21 -9.83 17.70
CA PHE A 376 10.14 -8.82 17.71
C PHE A 376 10.25 -7.87 18.89
N THR A 377 10.50 -8.39 20.10
CA THR A 377 10.74 -7.60 21.31
C THR A 377 11.94 -6.67 21.15
N ALA A 378 13.10 -7.15 20.67
CA ALA A 378 14.30 -6.32 20.48
C ALA A 378 14.08 -5.22 19.44
N GLY A 379 13.44 -5.56 18.31
CA GLY A 379 13.09 -4.60 17.26
C GLY A 379 12.14 -3.51 17.77
N PHE A 380 11.10 -3.89 18.53
CA PHE A 380 10.15 -2.95 19.11
C PHE A 380 10.73 -2.15 20.30
N PHE A 381 11.62 -2.74 21.08
CA PHE A 381 12.38 -2.03 22.10
C PHE A 381 13.22 -0.92 21.48
N HIS A 382 13.87 -1.20 20.34
CA HIS A 382 14.60 -0.17 19.62
C HIS A 382 13.67 0.94 19.08
N VAL A 383 12.43 0.65 18.66
CA VAL A 383 11.41 1.67 18.33
C VAL A 383 11.21 2.66 19.49
N MET A 384 11.06 2.15 20.72
CA MET A 384 10.85 2.99 21.89
C MET A 384 12.07 3.88 22.19
N THR A 385 13.25 3.29 22.27
CA THR A 385 14.48 4.05 22.57
C THR A 385 14.75 5.10 21.49
N HIS A 386 14.50 4.73 20.22
CA HIS A 386 14.58 5.62 19.06
C HIS A 386 13.64 6.80 19.15
N ALA A 387 12.40 6.60 19.57
CA ALA A 387 11.46 7.70 19.76
C ALA A 387 12.02 8.76 20.72
N PHE A 388 12.72 8.34 21.79
CA PHE A 388 13.33 9.27 22.75
C PHE A 388 14.53 10.02 22.16
N PHE A 389 15.55 9.28 21.67
CA PHE A 389 16.78 9.93 21.21
C PHE A 389 16.58 10.68 19.89
N LYS A 390 15.74 10.22 18.97
CA LYS A 390 15.48 10.97 17.73
C LYS A 390 14.66 12.21 17.96
N ALA A 391 13.62 12.16 18.78
CA ALA A 391 12.88 13.37 19.12
C ALA A 391 13.82 14.38 19.78
N CYS A 392 14.68 13.94 20.71
CA CYS A 392 15.69 14.82 21.32
C CYS A 392 16.67 15.43 20.28
N LEU A 393 17.17 14.62 19.33
CA LEU A 393 18.10 15.08 18.29
C LEU A 393 17.44 16.07 17.32
N PHE A 394 16.22 15.79 16.83
CA PHE A 394 15.51 16.67 15.91
C PHE A 394 15.09 17.98 16.60
N LEU A 395 14.54 17.92 17.80
CA LEU A 395 14.18 19.13 18.56
C LEU A 395 15.42 19.92 18.96
N GLY A 396 16.53 19.24 19.29
CA GLY A 396 17.80 19.88 19.60
C GLY A 396 18.42 20.56 18.38
N ALA A 397 18.35 19.91 17.21
CA ALA A 397 18.70 20.53 15.93
C ALA A 397 17.82 21.74 15.64
N GLY A 398 16.50 21.66 15.92
CA GLY A 398 15.58 22.77 15.81
C GLY A 398 15.94 23.96 16.70
N SER A 399 16.42 23.70 17.93
CA SER A 399 16.93 24.73 18.84
C SER A 399 18.16 25.43 18.26
N VAL A 400 19.11 24.68 17.70
CA VAL A 400 20.29 25.22 17.01
C VAL A 400 19.88 26.06 15.79
N ILE A 401 19.00 25.52 14.93
CA ILE A 401 18.47 26.22 13.74
C ILE A 401 17.77 27.51 14.16
N HIS A 402 16.93 27.48 15.19
CA HIS A 402 16.24 28.66 15.68
C HIS A 402 17.21 29.74 16.18
N SER A 403 18.33 29.36 16.79
CA SER A 403 19.39 30.31 17.16
C SER A 403 20.16 30.86 15.95
N MET A 404 20.38 30.05 14.91
CA MET A 404 21.04 30.48 13.66
C MET A 404 20.14 31.42 12.83
N HIS A 405 18.83 31.15 12.82
CA HIS A 405 17.84 31.88 12.03
C HIS A 405 17.60 33.31 12.51
N LYS A 406 18.09 33.67 13.71
CA LYS A 406 18.12 35.07 14.19
C LYS A 406 18.96 36.00 13.31
N ARG A 407 19.90 35.44 12.55
CA ARG A 407 20.76 36.22 11.65
C ARG A 407 20.73 35.72 10.20
N ILE A 408 20.64 34.41 10.01
CA ILE A 408 20.59 33.78 8.69
C ILE A 408 19.13 33.42 8.41
N HIS A 409 18.40 34.34 7.76
CA HIS A 409 16.98 34.12 7.40
C HIS A 409 16.80 33.13 6.24
N ASP A 410 17.87 32.83 5.50
CA ASP A 410 17.86 31.74 4.52
C ASP A 410 17.77 30.38 5.24
N THR A 411 16.69 29.65 4.95
CA THR A 411 16.37 28.38 5.58
C THR A 411 17.45 27.32 5.33
N ASP A 412 17.96 27.21 4.11
CA ASP A 412 18.95 26.19 3.75
C ASP A 412 20.33 26.54 4.37
N ALA A 413 20.73 27.81 4.34
CA ALA A 413 21.99 28.25 4.93
C ALA A 413 22.02 28.18 6.46
N SER A 414 20.87 28.39 7.13
CA SER A 414 20.75 28.26 8.59
C SER A 414 20.83 26.80 9.08
N GLN A 415 20.58 25.84 8.18
CA GLN A 415 20.62 24.40 8.46
C GLN A 415 21.97 23.76 8.08
N ASP A 416 22.81 24.48 7.33
CA ASP A 416 24.12 24.01 6.92
C ASP A 416 25.11 23.99 8.09
N MET A 417 25.62 22.80 8.42
CA MET A 417 26.60 22.60 9.48
C MET A 417 27.92 23.36 9.23
N ARG A 418 28.24 23.72 7.98
CA ARG A 418 29.44 24.49 7.63
C ARG A 418 29.39 25.91 8.20
N ASN A 419 28.19 26.44 8.41
CA ASN A 419 27.94 27.75 9.03
C ASN A 419 27.81 27.64 10.57
N MET A 420 28.01 26.47 11.15
CA MET A 420 27.94 26.22 12.59
C MET A 420 29.34 25.98 13.19
N GLY A 421 29.41 25.68 14.48
CA GLY A 421 30.66 25.40 15.20
C GLY A 421 30.70 26.08 16.56
N GLY A 422 31.40 25.50 17.51
CA GLY A 422 31.60 26.07 18.84
C GLY A 422 30.33 26.31 19.68
N MET A 423 29.18 25.78 19.26
CA MET A 423 27.87 26.10 19.84
C MET A 423 27.74 25.70 21.31
N ARG A 424 28.51 24.73 21.79
CA ARG A 424 28.48 24.29 23.20
C ARG A 424 28.82 25.40 24.20
N LYS A 425 29.56 26.43 23.78
CA LYS A 425 29.92 27.58 24.62
C LYS A 425 28.72 28.51 24.84
N PHE A 426 27.80 28.56 23.87
CA PHE A 426 26.66 29.48 23.85
C PHE A 426 25.34 28.79 24.26
N MET A 427 25.23 27.48 23.98
CA MET A 427 24.05 26.66 24.21
C MET A 427 24.41 25.36 24.97
N PRO A 428 24.80 25.44 26.25
CA PRO A 428 25.27 24.29 27.02
C PRO A 428 24.16 23.27 27.37
N ILE A 429 22.93 23.71 27.58
CA ILE A 429 21.79 22.83 27.90
C ILE A 429 21.41 22.06 26.63
N THR A 430 21.25 22.77 25.51
CA THR A 430 20.97 22.15 24.22
C THR A 430 22.08 21.17 23.83
N PHE A 431 23.34 21.51 24.07
CA PHE A 431 24.46 20.59 23.89
C PHE A 431 24.35 19.36 24.80
N ALA A 432 24.08 19.52 26.10
CA ALA A 432 24.00 18.40 27.03
C ALA A 432 22.89 17.40 26.65
N THR A 433 21.71 17.89 26.29
CA THR A 433 20.60 17.04 25.86
C THR A 433 20.87 16.37 24.51
N PHE A 434 21.42 17.10 23.55
CA PHE A 434 21.84 16.54 22.26
C PHE A 434 22.94 15.49 22.44
N ALA A 435 23.89 15.71 23.36
CA ALA A 435 24.96 14.79 23.69
C ALA A 435 24.43 13.51 24.33
N MET A 436 23.47 13.59 25.25
CA MET A 436 22.79 12.42 25.84
C MET A 436 22.15 11.54 24.75
N ALA A 437 21.42 12.16 23.82
CA ALA A 437 20.80 11.45 22.71
C ALA A 437 21.83 10.92 21.70
N TRP A 438 22.94 11.63 21.49
CA TRP A 438 24.06 11.20 20.65
C TRP A 438 24.77 9.97 21.20
N VAL A 439 25.12 9.95 22.49
CA VAL A 439 25.76 8.77 23.09
C VAL A 439 24.82 7.56 23.09
N ALA A 440 23.51 7.81 23.23
CA ALA A 440 22.49 6.78 23.11
C ALA A 440 22.46 6.17 21.71
N ILE A 441 22.28 6.96 20.64
CA ILE A 441 22.12 6.43 19.27
C ILE A 441 23.37 5.71 18.74
N ILE A 442 24.58 6.12 19.17
CA ILE A 442 25.81 5.43 18.75
C ILE A 442 26.06 4.14 19.53
N GLY A 443 25.35 3.89 20.63
CA GLY A 443 25.46 2.66 21.42
C GLY A 443 26.59 2.68 22.47
N VAL A 444 26.83 3.82 23.12
CA VAL A 444 27.79 3.87 24.24
C VAL A 444 27.29 3.00 25.40
N PRO A 445 28.17 2.20 26.06
CA PRO A 445 27.80 1.37 27.21
C PRO A 445 26.92 2.09 28.25
N GLY A 446 25.86 1.43 28.69
CA GLY A 446 24.94 1.94 29.71
C GLY A 446 23.86 2.91 29.21
N THR A 447 23.80 3.18 27.90
CA THR A 447 22.76 4.02 27.28
C THR A 447 21.69 3.19 26.58
N ALA A 448 20.57 3.80 26.18
CA ALA A 448 19.46 3.07 25.59
C ALA A 448 19.77 2.37 24.26
N GLY A 449 20.61 2.97 23.41
CA GLY A 449 21.00 2.33 22.16
C GLY A 449 21.95 1.15 22.35
N PHE A 450 22.76 1.13 23.42
CA PHE A 450 23.60 -0.04 23.74
C PHE A 450 22.73 -1.27 24.00
N PHE A 451 21.74 -1.16 24.89
CA PHE A 451 20.87 -2.29 25.20
C PHE A 451 19.99 -2.71 24.02
N SER A 452 19.41 -1.76 23.29
CA SER A 452 18.47 -2.10 22.21
C SER A 452 19.16 -2.56 20.91
N LYS A 453 20.24 -1.90 20.49
CA LYS A 453 20.89 -2.17 19.22
C LYS A 453 21.79 -3.40 19.27
N ASP A 454 22.53 -3.58 20.36
CA ASP A 454 23.41 -4.75 20.50
C ASP A 454 22.58 -6.03 20.65
N GLU A 455 21.39 -5.96 21.27
CA GLU A 455 20.44 -7.08 21.30
C GLU A 455 20.00 -7.48 19.88
N ILE A 456 19.68 -6.51 19.01
CA ILE A 456 19.36 -6.77 17.59
C ILE A 456 20.55 -7.44 16.89
N LEU A 457 21.78 -6.96 17.08
CA LEU A 457 22.97 -7.55 16.47
C LEU A 457 23.22 -8.97 16.97
N LEU A 458 23.05 -9.22 18.26
CA LEU A 458 23.15 -10.54 18.86
C LEU A 458 22.11 -11.49 18.28
N LYS A 459 20.85 -11.06 18.17
CA LYS A 459 19.79 -11.89 17.60
C LYS A 459 19.98 -12.08 16.09
N ALA A 460 20.55 -11.11 15.37
CA ALA A 460 20.88 -11.27 13.95
C ALA A 460 21.93 -12.38 13.70
N TYR A 461 22.83 -12.59 14.65
CA TYR A 461 23.82 -13.67 14.59
C TYR A 461 23.23 -15.03 15.04
N THR A 462 22.40 -15.03 16.07
CA THR A 462 21.98 -16.25 16.80
C THR A 462 20.59 -16.77 16.44
N SER A 463 19.69 -15.92 15.94
CA SER A 463 18.30 -16.28 15.63
C SER A 463 18.11 -16.58 14.14
N SER A 464 17.32 -17.60 13.83
CA SER A 464 16.85 -17.90 12.48
C SER A 464 15.40 -18.37 12.55
N ILE A 465 14.61 -18.07 11.52
CA ILE A 465 13.22 -18.54 11.44
C ILE A 465 13.20 -19.99 10.94
N ALA A 466 12.58 -20.87 11.73
CA ALA A 466 12.40 -22.26 11.37
C ALA A 466 11.29 -22.42 10.33
N SER A 467 11.32 -23.52 9.58
CA SER A 467 10.19 -23.85 8.71
C SER A 467 8.97 -24.23 9.56
N PRO A 468 7.77 -23.70 9.28
CA PRO A 468 6.56 -24.02 10.05
C PRO A 468 6.08 -25.46 9.86
N VAL A 469 6.69 -26.23 8.94
CA VAL A 469 6.34 -27.62 8.67
C VAL A 469 7.58 -28.49 8.88
N ALA A 470 7.40 -29.62 9.57
CA ALA A 470 8.48 -30.58 9.83
C ALA A 470 9.17 -31.02 8.53
N GLY A 471 10.50 -30.88 8.48
CA GLY A 471 11.30 -31.19 7.29
C GLY A 471 11.13 -30.22 6.11
N GLY A 472 10.35 -29.15 6.27
CA GLY A 472 10.19 -28.09 5.26
C GLY A 472 9.36 -28.48 4.03
N LYS A 473 8.68 -29.63 4.06
CA LYS A 473 7.91 -30.16 2.92
C LYS A 473 6.45 -30.28 3.29
N LEU A 474 5.60 -29.54 2.58
CA LEU A 474 4.16 -29.73 2.62
C LEU A 474 3.80 -30.95 1.77
N MET A 475 3.17 -31.92 2.41
CA MET A 475 2.71 -33.15 1.76
C MET A 475 1.23 -33.03 1.39
N GLU A 476 0.86 -33.59 0.25
CA GLU A 476 -0.53 -33.73 -0.19
C GLU A 476 -0.78 -35.17 -0.63
N MET A 477 -1.98 -35.67 -0.33
CA MET A 477 -2.38 -37.02 -0.68
C MET A 477 -3.00 -37.03 -2.08
N THR A 478 -2.46 -37.83 -3.00
CA THR A 478 -3.05 -37.96 -4.34
C THR A 478 -4.38 -38.69 -4.28
N ARG A 479 -5.16 -38.58 -5.37
CA ARG A 479 -6.37 -39.40 -5.59
C ARG A 479 -6.08 -40.91 -5.55
N THR A 480 -4.82 -41.32 -5.73
CA THR A 480 -4.37 -42.72 -5.63
C THR A 480 -3.89 -43.12 -4.23
N GLY A 481 -3.97 -42.22 -3.23
CA GLY A 481 -3.58 -42.47 -1.85
C GLY A 481 -2.08 -42.42 -1.58
N GLN A 482 -1.27 -41.90 -2.51
CA GLN A 482 0.17 -41.70 -2.30
C GLN A 482 0.43 -40.30 -1.76
N GLU A 483 1.30 -40.19 -0.75
CA GLU A 483 1.82 -38.90 -0.30
C GLU A 483 2.87 -38.38 -1.28
N VAL A 484 2.66 -37.16 -1.77
CA VAL A 484 3.63 -36.43 -2.61
C VAL A 484 3.88 -35.06 -2.04
N THR A 485 5.09 -34.55 -2.27
CA THR A 485 5.45 -33.19 -1.87
C THR A 485 4.72 -32.17 -2.74
N ALA A 486 3.77 -31.46 -2.14
CA ALA A 486 3.01 -30.39 -2.77
C ALA A 486 3.89 -29.14 -2.97
N LEU A 487 4.63 -28.78 -1.92
CA LEU A 487 5.49 -27.60 -1.87
C LEU A 487 6.68 -27.84 -0.92
N GLU A 488 7.88 -27.49 -1.38
CA GLU A 488 9.04 -27.33 -0.51
C GLU A 488 9.13 -25.86 -0.08
N LEU A 489 9.05 -25.60 1.22
CA LEU A 489 9.15 -24.27 1.77
C LEU A 489 10.60 -23.79 1.72
N TRP A 490 10.77 -22.50 1.38
CA TRP A 490 12.08 -21.87 1.36
C TRP A 490 12.72 -21.93 2.76
N GLN A 491 13.97 -22.39 2.80
CA GLN A 491 14.72 -22.57 4.04
C GLN A 491 15.67 -21.41 4.27
N TRP A 492 15.85 -21.04 5.54
CA TRP A 492 16.78 -20.02 5.93
C TRP A 492 18.23 -20.41 5.56
N PRO A 493 18.97 -19.57 4.82
CA PRO A 493 20.31 -19.91 4.38
C PRO A 493 21.29 -19.93 5.56
N SER A 494 22.19 -20.92 5.58
CA SER A 494 23.18 -21.09 6.65
C SER A 494 24.13 -19.90 6.79
N TRP A 495 24.45 -19.23 5.69
CA TRP A 495 25.27 -18.01 5.66
C TRP A 495 24.49 -16.74 6.04
N GLY A 496 23.16 -16.81 6.09
CA GLY A 496 22.26 -15.66 6.26
C GLY A 496 22.59 -14.84 7.51
N ASN A 497 22.66 -15.50 8.66
CA ASN A 497 22.91 -14.82 9.94
C ASN A 497 24.26 -14.09 9.97
N THR A 498 25.31 -14.72 9.44
CA THR A 498 26.65 -14.12 9.37
C THR A 498 26.65 -12.85 8.52
N VAL A 499 25.97 -12.88 7.36
CA VAL A 499 25.86 -11.70 6.48
C VAL A 499 25.02 -10.60 7.13
N LEU A 500 23.87 -10.93 7.71
CA LEU A 500 23.00 -9.98 8.40
C LEU A 500 23.74 -9.31 9.57
N PHE A 501 24.45 -10.10 10.38
CA PHE A 501 25.30 -9.59 11.46
C PHE A 501 26.41 -8.67 10.94
N ALA A 502 27.15 -9.08 9.91
CA ALA A 502 28.24 -8.29 9.34
C ALA A 502 27.75 -6.93 8.81
N LEU A 503 26.62 -6.92 8.08
CA LEU A 503 26.00 -5.68 7.61
C LEU A 503 25.57 -4.79 8.78
N GLY A 504 24.95 -5.37 9.82
CA GLY A 504 24.60 -4.64 11.04
C GLY A 504 25.82 -4.05 11.75
N ALA A 505 26.91 -4.80 11.90
CA ALA A 505 28.14 -4.32 12.53
C ALA A 505 28.80 -3.19 11.72
N ILE A 506 28.86 -3.32 10.38
CA ILE A 506 29.34 -2.25 9.48
C ILE A 506 28.48 -1.00 9.65
N GLY A 507 27.16 -1.14 9.61
CA GLY A 507 26.26 -0.03 9.85
C GLY A 507 26.49 0.63 11.21
N ALA A 508 26.94 -0.11 12.23
CA ALA A 508 27.11 0.40 13.58
C ALA A 508 28.34 1.31 13.65
N VAL A 509 29.45 0.89 13.03
CA VAL A 509 30.64 1.73 12.81
C VAL A 509 30.25 3.02 12.09
N MET A 510 29.50 2.90 11.00
CA MET A 510 29.10 4.05 10.19
C MET A 510 28.19 5.01 10.97
N THR A 511 27.26 4.48 11.75
CA THR A 511 26.39 5.26 12.64
C THR A 511 27.20 6.06 13.65
N ALA A 512 28.13 5.40 14.34
CA ALA A 512 29.02 6.06 15.27
C ALA A 512 29.82 7.17 14.59
N PHE A 513 30.31 6.95 13.37
CA PHE A 513 31.05 7.95 12.61
C PHE A 513 30.19 9.18 12.23
N TYR A 514 29.08 9.01 11.51
CA TYR A 514 28.34 10.17 10.98
C TYR A 514 27.61 10.96 12.07
N MET A 515 27.15 10.30 13.14
CA MET A 515 26.53 11.00 14.27
C MET A 515 27.58 11.80 15.06
N SER A 516 28.79 11.25 15.21
CA SER A 516 29.88 11.98 15.85
C SER A 516 30.34 13.15 14.97
N ARG A 517 30.43 12.97 13.65
CA ARG A 517 30.70 14.05 12.68
C ARG A 517 29.68 15.19 12.81
N LEU A 518 28.39 14.86 12.87
CA LEU A 518 27.30 15.83 13.06
C LEU A 518 27.53 16.66 14.33
N VAL A 519 27.71 15.98 15.46
CA VAL A 519 27.89 16.61 16.76
C VAL A 519 29.17 17.47 16.83
N PHE A 520 30.29 16.96 16.30
CA PHE A 520 31.55 17.70 16.24
C PHE A 520 31.44 18.93 15.34
N GLY A 521 30.76 18.83 14.19
CA GLY A 521 30.53 19.94 13.28
C GLY A 521 29.73 21.09 13.89
N ILE A 522 28.75 20.78 14.73
CA ILE A 522 27.87 21.78 15.36
C ILE A 522 28.51 22.39 16.60
N PHE A 523 29.04 21.57 17.50
CA PHE A 523 29.33 21.97 18.88
C PHE A 523 30.81 22.23 19.18
N TRP A 524 31.74 21.68 18.38
CA TRP A 524 33.19 21.88 18.58
C TRP A 524 33.78 22.92 17.63
N GLY A 525 35.02 23.32 17.91
CA GLY A 525 35.74 24.35 17.16
C GLY A 525 35.27 25.77 17.49
N ASP A 526 35.58 26.68 16.56
CA ASP A 526 35.15 28.08 16.62
C ASP A 526 33.81 28.27 15.89
N PHE A 527 33.10 29.32 16.27
CA PHE A 527 31.83 29.68 15.64
C PHE A 527 32.07 30.24 14.23
N LYS A 528 31.38 29.68 13.24
CA LYS A 528 31.61 29.99 11.81
C LYS A 528 30.47 30.75 11.13
N GLY A 529 29.35 30.97 11.81
CA GLY A 529 28.15 31.53 11.17
C GLY A 529 28.28 33.01 10.82
N TRP A 530 28.74 33.82 11.77
CA TRP A 530 28.93 35.26 11.61
C TRP A 530 29.89 35.78 12.68
N LYS A 531 30.40 37.00 12.47
CA LYS A 531 31.19 37.72 13.46
C LYS A 531 30.29 38.28 14.56
N ILE A 532 30.49 37.83 15.78
CA ILE A 532 29.64 38.21 16.93
C ILE A 532 29.95 39.65 17.36
N VAL A 533 28.93 40.51 17.38
CA VAL A 533 29.05 41.90 17.84
C VAL A 533 28.31 42.15 19.16
N ARG A 534 28.90 42.98 20.03
CA ARG A 534 28.47 43.15 21.42
C ARG A 534 27.19 44.01 21.60
N LYS A 535 26.91 44.89 20.63
CA LYS A 535 25.71 45.75 20.58
C LYS A 535 24.98 45.55 19.26
N TRP A 536 24.46 44.35 19.05
CA TRP A 536 23.58 44.08 17.92
C TRP A 536 22.25 44.81 18.12
N LYS A 537 21.89 45.69 17.18
CA LYS A 537 20.51 46.15 17.03
C LYS A 537 19.92 45.33 15.90
N GLU A 538 18.79 44.67 16.17
CA GLU A 538 18.03 44.02 15.11
C GLU A 538 17.69 45.09 14.05
N PRO A 539 18.00 44.85 12.77
CA PRO A 539 17.53 45.69 11.68
C PRO A 539 16.00 45.80 11.78
N ALA A 540 15.44 47.01 11.59
CA ALA A 540 14.00 47.16 11.54
C ALA A 540 13.44 46.25 10.44
N HIS A 541 12.35 45.54 10.74
CA HIS A 541 11.60 44.76 9.77
C HIS A 541 10.94 45.72 8.77
N ASP A 542 11.68 46.17 7.77
CA ASP A 542 11.10 46.83 6.59
C ASP A 542 10.75 45.72 5.59
N ASP A 543 9.46 45.61 5.27
CA ASP A 543 8.83 44.67 4.32
C ASP A 543 9.24 44.90 2.84
N HIS A 544 10.44 45.41 2.60
CA HIS A 544 10.98 45.59 1.26
C HIS A 544 11.97 44.48 0.93
N HIS A 545 11.56 43.64 -0.04
CA HIS A 545 12.41 42.72 -0.77
C HIS A 545 13.49 43.48 -1.56
N ASP A 546 14.40 44.17 -0.88
CA ASP A 546 15.57 44.73 -1.52
C ASP A 546 16.63 43.64 -1.61
N HIS A 547 16.80 43.14 -2.83
CA HIS A 547 17.94 42.37 -3.27
C HIS A 547 19.22 43.23 -3.20
N HIS A 548 19.65 43.60 -1.99
CA HIS A 548 20.97 44.15 -1.80
C HIS A 548 21.97 43.00 -1.90
N HIS A 549 22.60 42.93 -3.07
CA HIS A 549 23.84 42.22 -3.31
C HIS A 549 24.87 42.69 -2.28
N HIS A 550 24.99 41.98 -1.16
CA HIS A 550 26.17 42.08 -0.32
C HIS A 550 27.32 41.45 -1.11
N ASP A 551 28.35 42.24 -1.39
CA ASP A 551 29.64 41.73 -1.85
C ASP A 551 30.08 40.58 -0.94
N ALA A 552 30.43 39.44 -1.54
CA ALA A 552 30.79 38.20 -0.84
C ALA A 552 32.10 38.28 -0.03
N SER A 553 32.65 39.48 0.17
CA SER A 553 33.95 39.74 0.79
C SER A 553 33.88 40.24 2.24
N GLU A 554 32.71 40.68 2.74
CA GLU A 554 32.58 41.12 4.13
C GLU A 554 31.95 40.04 5.04
N PRO A 555 32.57 39.70 6.18
CA PRO A 555 32.02 38.73 7.11
C PRO A 555 30.74 39.28 7.74
N LEU A 556 29.64 38.54 7.59
CA LEU A 556 28.35 38.83 8.22
C LEU A 556 28.57 39.13 9.71
N GLU A 557 28.04 40.25 10.22
CA GLU A 557 28.03 40.56 11.66
C GLU A 557 26.66 40.22 12.26
N GLY A 558 26.60 39.78 13.52
CA GLY A 558 25.34 39.35 14.14
C GLY A 558 25.37 39.19 15.66
N PRO A 559 24.22 38.85 16.28
CA PRO A 559 24.08 38.72 17.72
C PRO A 559 24.79 37.48 18.27
N THR A 560 25.07 37.42 19.56
CA THR A 560 25.54 36.18 20.20
C THR A 560 24.42 35.12 20.15
N PRO A 561 24.70 33.87 19.73
CA PRO A 561 23.77 32.76 19.87
C PRO A 561 23.33 32.59 21.33
N LYS A 562 22.07 32.20 21.56
CA LYS A 562 21.51 32.06 22.91
C LYS A 562 20.67 30.81 23.03
N GLU A 563 20.60 30.28 24.24
CA GLU A 563 19.72 29.17 24.58
C GLU A 563 18.25 29.45 24.26
N SER A 564 17.54 28.35 24.03
CA SER A 564 16.10 28.38 23.81
C SER A 564 15.32 28.52 25.12
N PRO A 565 14.09 29.07 25.08
CA PRO A 565 13.26 29.23 26.27
C PRO A 565 12.74 27.88 26.81
N TRP A 566 12.06 27.93 27.95
CA TRP A 566 11.65 26.74 28.71
C TRP A 566 10.75 25.77 27.92
N GLN A 567 9.88 26.29 27.04
CA GLN A 567 8.99 25.46 26.21
C GLN A 567 9.76 24.55 25.24
N ILE A 568 10.98 24.94 24.86
CA ILE A 568 11.87 24.14 24.02
C ILE A 568 12.78 23.28 24.89
N THR A 569 13.36 23.85 25.97
CA THR A 569 14.36 23.14 26.78
C THR A 569 13.78 22.04 27.67
N VAL A 570 12.55 22.17 28.18
CA VAL A 570 11.90 21.12 28.99
C VAL A 570 11.69 19.82 28.19
N PRO A 571 11.08 19.85 26.98
CA PRO A 571 11.04 18.67 26.11
C PRO A 571 12.40 18.02 25.88
N LEU A 572 13.45 18.83 25.63
CA LEU A 572 14.81 18.33 25.41
C LEU A 572 15.39 17.63 26.65
N LEU A 573 15.19 18.18 27.83
CA LEU A 573 15.66 17.59 29.09
C LEU A 573 14.98 16.25 29.35
N VAL A 574 13.66 16.18 29.19
CA VAL A 574 12.88 14.95 29.39
C VAL A 574 13.30 13.88 28.39
N LEU A 575 13.36 14.21 27.09
CA LEU A 575 13.75 13.25 26.05
C LEU A 575 15.22 12.82 26.17
N GLY A 576 16.11 13.75 26.52
CA GLY A 576 17.53 13.44 26.76
C GLY A 576 17.72 12.49 27.94
N PHE A 577 16.98 12.69 29.03
CA PHE A 577 16.97 11.77 30.18
C PHE A 577 16.42 10.39 29.79
N LEU A 578 15.29 10.33 29.09
CA LEU A 578 14.70 9.08 28.60
C LEU A 578 15.62 8.35 27.60
N SER A 579 16.46 9.07 26.86
CA SER A 579 17.45 8.48 25.95
C SER A 579 18.56 7.72 26.67
N ILE A 580 18.83 8.05 27.93
CA ILE A 580 19.81 7.33 28.76
C ILE A 580 19.10 6.20 29.51
N VAL A 581 18.03 6.54 30.23
CA VAL A 581 17.37 5.63 31.19
C VAL A 581 16.45 4.63 30.50
N GLY A 582 15.86 4.96 29.34
CA GLY A 582 14.94 4.07 28.61
C GLY A 582 15.57 2.73 28.23
N GLY A 583 16.90 2.64 28.21
CA GLY A 583 17.66 1.41 28.03
C GLY A 583 17.46 0.37 29.13
N LEU A 584 17.23 0.82 30.36
CA LEU A 584 17.07 -0.06 31.52
C LEU A 584 15.75 -0.85 31.50
N LEU A 585 14.84 -0.52 30.58
CA LEU A 585 13.58 -1.25 30.39
C LEU A 585 13.78 -2.64 29.77
N ASN A 586 14.93 -2.90 29.12
CA ASN A 586 15.27 -4.22 28.59
C ASN A 586 16.78 -4.48 28.59
N ALA A 587 17.43 -4.22 29.73
CA ALA A 587 18.86 -4.44 29.91
C ALA A 587 19.17 -5.92 30.21
N HIS A 588 19.19 -6.74 29.15
CA HIS A 588 19.55 -8.17 29.21
C HIS A 588 20.85 -8.46 29.96
N LEU A 589 21.89 -7.64 29.73
CA LEU A 589 23.21 -7.77 30.37
C LEU A 589 23.18 -7.56 31.90
N LEU A 590 22.15 -6.90 32.41
CA LEU A 590 21.93 -6.67 33.84
C LEU A 590 20.84 -7.59 34.41
N HIS A 591 20.32 -8.52 33.62
CA HIS A 591 19.15 -9.36 33.95
C HIS A 591 17.89 -8.54 34.28
N ILE A 592 17.72 -7.36 33.69
CA ILE A 592 16.54 -6.51 33.86
C ILE A 592 15.76 -6.52 32.54
N THR A 593 14.74 -7.37 32.42
CA THR A 593 13.95 -7.53 31.18
C THR A 593 12.43 -7.30 31.37
N PRO A 594 11.98 -6.23 32.05
CA PRO A 594 10.54 -6.00 32.28
C PRO A 594 9.76 -5.80 30.98
N LEU A 595 10.37 -5.21 29.94
CA LEU A 595 9.70 -5.03 28.64
C LEU A 595 9.51 -6.36 27.89
N GLU A 596 10.49 -7.27 27.97
CA GLU A 596 10.35 -8.59 27.34
C GLU A 596 9.21 -9.38 27.96
N HIS A 597 9.16 -9.47 29.29
CA HIS A 597 8.05 -10.13 30.00
C HIS A 597 6.70 -9.47 29.71
N TRP A 598 6.68 -8.13 29.55
CA TRP A 598 5.47 -7.40 29.19
C TRP A 598 4.94 -7.75 27.80
N LEU A 599 5.84 -7.95 26.82
CA LEU A 599 5.49 -8.21 25.42
C LEU A 599 5.41 -9.70 25.06
N GLU A 600 6.00 -10.58 25.86
CA GLU A 600 6.05 -12.02 25.63
C GLU A 600 4.67 -12.64 25.33
N PRO A 601 3.58 -12.33 26.06
CA PRO A 601 2.27 -12.91 25.76
C PRO A 601 1.76 -12.56 24.35
N VAL A 602 2.08 -11.38 23.82
CA VAL A 602 1.66 -10.94 22.47
C VAL A 602 2.45 -11.68 21.38
N PHE A 603 3.70 -12.04 21.66
CA PHE A 603 4.56 -12.71 20.69
C PHE A 603 4.65 -14.23 20.88
N LYS A 604 3.98 -14.81 21.88
CA LYS A 604 4.05 -16.24 22.24
C LYS A 604 3.86 -17.14 21.01
N VAL A 605 2.78 -16.92 20.25
CA VAL A 605 2.46 -17.68 19.03
C VAL A 605 3.56 -17.59 17.97
N ALA A 606 4.19 -16.42 17.82
CA ALA A 606 5.29 -16.24 16.88
C ALA A 606 6.63 -16.80 17.40
N THR A 607 6.78 -16.91 18.72
CA THR A 607 8.02 -17.32 19.38
C THR A 607 8.09 -18.84 19.57
N ASP A 608 6.96 -19.52 19.76
CA ASP A 608 6.88 -20.98 19.88
C ASP A 608 7.29 -21.71 18.59
N GLU A 609 7.11 -21.07 17.42
CA GLU A 609 7.56 -21.57 16.11
C GLU A 609 9.04 -21.28 15.82
N LYS A 610 9.76 -20.66 16.77
CA LYS A 610 11.18 -20.32 16.63
C LYS A 610 12.05 -21.48 17.11
N HIS A 611 12.95 -21.97 16.27
CA HIS A 611 14.11 -22.73 16.75
C HIS A 611 15.30 -21.79 16.91
N VAL A 612 15.56 -21.37 18.15
CA VAL A 612 16.80 -20.69 18.51
C VAL A 612 17.87 -21.76 18.71
N LYS A 613 18.87 -21.82 17.83
CA LYS A 613 20.15 -22.46 18.21
C LYS A 613 20.87 -21.48 19.13
N LEU A 614 20.65 -21.61 20.43
CA LEU A 614 21.37 -20.81 21.41
C LEU A 614 22.84 -21.25 21.38
N ALA A 615 23.69 -20.49 20.72
CA ALA A 615 25.13 -20.62 20.92
C ALA A 615 25.48 -19.89 22.23
N GLU A 616 25.42 -20.60 23.36
CA GLU A 616 25.79 -20.09 24.70
C GLU A 616 27.21 -19.49 24.76
N HIS A 617 28.05 -19.73 23.73
CA HIS A 617 29.45 -19.29 23.66
C HIS A 617 29.69 -18.06 22.75
N GLY A 618 28.63 -17.38 22.25
CA GLY A 618 28.76 -16.27 21.28
C GLY A 618 28.49 -14.84 21.79
N GLU A 619 27.80 -14.69 22.92
CA GLU A 619 27.28 -13.39 23.37
C GLU A 619 28.38 -12.37 23.68
N GLY A 620 29.42 -12.79 24.41
CA GLY A 620 30.55 -11.92 24.75
C GLY A 620 31.33 -11.44 23.52
N LEU A 621 31.47 -12.29 22.50
CA LEU A 621 32.18 -11.95 21.27
C LEU A 621 31.39 -10.92 20.44
N VAL A 622 30.07 -11.09 20.31
CA VAL A 622 29.21 -10.12 19.61
C VAL A 622 29.22 -8.77 20.32
N MET A 623 29.15 -8.75 21.64
CA MET A 623 29.24 -7.51 22.43
C MET A 623 30.59 -6.81 22.23
N ILE A 624 31.71 -7.54 22.24
CA ILE A 624 33.04 -6.97 21.95
C ILE A 624 33.09 -6.35 20.56
N ILE A 625 32.50 -7.01 19.54
CA ILE A 625 32.41 -6.47 18.19
C ILE A 625 31.57 -5.18 18.16
N GLY A 626 30.40 -5.18 18.82
CA GLY A 626 29.55 -3.99 18.94
C GLY A 626 30.28 -2.80 19.56
N LEU A 627 30.93 -3.00 20.72
CA LEU A 627 31.71 -1.98 21.39
C LEU A 627 32.90 -1.48 20.56
N SER A 628 33.60 -2.41 19.91
CA SER A 628 34.70 -2.07 19.00
C SER A 628 34.21 -1.24 17.83
N ALA A 629 33.02 -1.54 17.28
CA ALA A 629 32.42 -0.78 16.20
C ALA A 629 32.15 0.68 16.59
N VAL A 630 31.59 0.91 17.78
CA VAL A 630 31.37 2.26 18.33
C VAL A 630 32.70 3.00 18.51
N ALA A 631 33.67 2.35 19.13
CA ALA A 631 35.00 2.92 19.38
C ALA A 631 35.71 3.32 18.09
N ILE A 632 35.68 2.46 17.06
CA ILE A 632 36.29 2.73 15.75
C ILE A 632 35.63 3.92 15.07
N GLY A 633 34.29 3.95 14.98
CA GLY A 633 33.56 5.04 14.34
C GLY A 633 33.77 6.39 15.03
N LEU A 634 33.72 6.40 16.37
CA LEU A 634 33.96 7.59 17.17
C LEU A 634 35.41 8.08 17.05
N ALA A 635 36.39 7.18 17.15
CA ALA A 635 37.80 7.52 17.03
C ALA A 635 38.14 8.08 15.64
N ALA A 636 37.58 7.48 14.57
CA ALA A 636 37.75 7.98 13.21
C ALA A 636 37.14 9.38 13.05
N ALA A 637 35.93 9.62 13.55
CA ALA A 637 35.31 10.95 13.48
C ALA A 637 36.10 11.99 14.29
N PHE A 638 36.59 11.62 15.47
CA PHE A 638 37.40 12.50 16.32
C PHE A 638 38.72 12.87 15.64
N TYR A 639 39.43 11.88 15.08
CA TYR A 639 40.67 12.10 14.35
C TYR A 639 40.45 13.05 13.16
N ILE A 640 39.46 12.77 12.33
CA ILE A 640 39.23 13.53 11.09
C ILE A 640 38.74 14.96 11.39
N TYR A 641 37.73 15.13 12.26
CA TYR A 641 37.04 16.42 12.39
C TYR A 641 37.50 17.28 13.57
N ILE A 642 38.03 16.68 14.64
CA ILE A 642 38.53 17.43 15.80
C ILE A 642 40.03 17.65 15.70
N ARG A 643 40.82 16.57 15.51
CA ARG A 643 42.29 16.66 15.48
C ARG A 643 42.81 17.27 14.20
N GLU A 644 42.39 16.76 13.04
CA GLU A 644 42.86 17.20 11.72
C GLU A 644 41.93 18.24 11.04
N GLN A 645 40.95 18.77 11.77
CA GLN A 645 40.05 19.85 11.32
C GLN A 645 39.38 19.64 9.94
N GLY A 646 39.11 18.38 9.59
CA GLY A 646 38.47 17.97 8.34
C GLY A 646 39.42 17.82 7.14
N GLY A 647 40.74 18.01 7.32
CA GLY A 647 41.74 17.85 6.25
C GLY A 647 41.67 16.51 5.52
N PRO A 648 41.67 15.35 6.22
CA PRO A 648 41.57 14.04 5.59
C PRO A 648 40.30 13.84 4.76
N ALA A 649 39.16 14.37 5.22
CA ALA A 649 37.90 14.28 4.50
C ALA A 649 37.94 15.11 3.19
N LYS A 650 38.52 16.32 3.23
CA LYS A 650 38.72 17.16 2.03
C LYS A 650 39.66 16.49 1.03
N ALA A 651 40.80 15.98 1.50
CA ALA A 651 41.76 15.27 0.66
C ALA A 651 41.14 14.03 -0.02
N LEU A 652 40.27 13.30 0.68
CA LEU A 652 39.56 12.15 0.11
C LEU A 652 38.54 12.59 -0.95
N ALA A 653 37.80 13.67 -0.71
CA ALA A 653 36.85 14.24 -1.65
C ALA A 653 37.54 14.76 -2.93
N GLU A 654 38.71 15.39 -2.79
CA GLU A 654 39.53 15.86 -3.92
C GLU A 654 40.18 14.71 -4.70
N LYS A 655 40.55 13.62 -4.02
CA LYS A 655 41.13 12.42 -4.67
C LYS A 655 40.10 11.62 -5.46
N PHE A 656 38.85 11.56 -4.99
CA PHE A 656 37.76 10.82 -5.63
C PHE A 656 36.51 11.71 -5.82
N PRO A 657 36.60 12.76 -6.66
CA PRO A 657 35.54 13.75 -6.80
C PRO A 657 34.23 13.16 -7.33
N GLY A 658 34.31 12.23 -8.30
CA GLY A 658 33.13 11.56 -8.85
C GLY A 658 32.39 10.68 -7.83
N LEU A 659 33.12 9.96 -6.97
CA LEU A 659 32.50 9.15 -5.91
C LEU A 659 31.90 10.05 -4.82
N HIS A 660 32.61 11.11 -4.42
CA HIS A 660 32.09 12.08 -3.47
C HIS A 660 30.80 12.73 -3.97
N GLN A 661 30.78 13.17 -5.24
CA GLN A 661 29.59 13.73 -5.87
C GLN A 661 28.45 12.73 -5.95
N LEU A 662 28.72 11.47 -6.34
CA LEU A 662 27.70 10.42 -6.41
C LEU A 662 27.01 10.18 -5.04
N VAL A 663 27.79 10.12 -3.96
CA VAL A 663 27.24 9.93 -2.60
C VAL A 663 26.53 11.20 -2.11
N LEU A 664 27.02 12.39 -2.50
CA LEU A 664 26.40 13.68 -2.17
C LEU A 664 25.03 13.81 -2.84
N GLU A 665 24.93 13.38 -4.10
CA GLU A 665 23.70 13.22 -4.90
C GLU A 665 22.92 11.94 -4.53
N LYS A 666 23.14 11.39 -3.32
CA LYS A 666 22.32 10.31 -2.76
C LYS A 666 22.31 9.04 -3.63
N TRP A 667 23.45 8.69 -4.23
CA TRP A 667 23.60 7.60 -5.22
C TRP A 667 22.82 7.79 -6.53
N ARG A 668 22.34 9.01 -6.79
CA ARG A 668 21.48 9.35 -7.92
C ARG A 668 20.21 8.49 -8.03
N ILE A 669 19.73 7.98 -6.90
CA ILE A 669 18.52 7.15 -6.86
C ILE A 669 17.28 7.99 -7.16
N ASP A 670 17.26 9.25 -6.72
CA ASP A 670 16.16 10.18 -7.02
C ASP A 670 16.03 10.36 -8.54
N GLU A 671 17.14 10.61 -9.23
CA GLU A 671 17.22 10.77 -10.68
C GLU A 671 16.91 9.46 -11.41
N LEU A 672 17.36 8.32 -10.89
CA LEU A 672 17.00 7.02 -11.44
C LEU A 672 15.48 6.81 -11.42
N TYR A 673 14.81 7.15 -10.31
CA TYR A 673 13.35 7.05 -10.22
C TYR A 673 12.63 7.98 -11.20
N GLU A 674 13.10 9.22 -11.31
CA GLU A 674 12.56 10.22 -12.23
C GLU A 674 12.65 9.75 -13.68
N GLU A 675 13.84 9.32 -14.11
CA GLU A 675 14.09 8.93 -15.51
C GLU A 675 13.48 7.57 -15.88
N THR A 676 13.40 6.62 -14.94
CA THR A 676 12.92 5.26 -15.25
C THR A 676 11.43 5.09 -14.98
N PHE A 677 10.99 5.27 -13.73
CA PHE A 677 9.62 4.97 -13.35
C PHE A 677 8.67 6.12 -13.70
N ILE A 678 9.03 7.34 -13.31
CA ILE A 678 8.17 8.51 -13.56
C ILE A 678 8.13 8.80 -15.07
N GLY A 679 9.29 8.86 -15.73
CA GLY A 679 9.37 9.04 -17.18
C GLY A 679 8.62 7.97 -17.99
N ALA A 680 8.64 6.70 -17.56
CA ALA A 680 7.86 5.66 -18.21
C ALA A 680 6.34 5.83 -18.01
N VAL A 681 5.90 6.20 -16.81
CA VAL A 681 4.48 6.46 -16.53
C VAL A 681 3.98 7.68 -17.31
N ASP A 682 4.78 8.75 -17.37
CA ASP A 682 4.46 9.95 -18.13
C ASP A 682 4.39 9.64 -19.64
N SER A 683 5.34 8.87 -20.16
CA SER A 683 5.31 8.43 -21.57
C SER A 683 4.08 7.55 -21.88
N LEU A 684 3.68 6.68 -20.96
CA LEU A 684 2.47 5.86 -21.10
C LEU A 684 1.20 6.73 -21.04
N ALA A 685 1.17 7.73 -20.16
CA ALA A 685 0.06 8.67 -20.07
C ALA A 685 -0.07 9.51 -21.36
N GLU A 686 1.04 10.01 -21.90
CA GLU A 686 1.08 10.72 -23.19
C GLU A 686 0.61 9.83 -24.34
N ALA A 687 1.04 8.56 -24.38
CA ALA A 687 0.59 7.59 -25.37
C ALA A 687 -0.91 7.31 -25.26
N ALA A 688 -1.45 7.19 -24.03
CA ALA A 688 -2.87 7.01 -23.79
C ALA A 688 -3.67 8.24 -24.24
N VAL A 689 -3.21 9.45 -23.93
CA VAL A 689 -3.83 10.71 -24.39
C VAL A 689 -3.78 10.83 -25.92
N TRP A 690 -2.67 10.44 -26.54
CA TRP A 690 -2.55 10.39 -27.99
C TRP A 690 -3.53 9.41 -28.60
N PHE A 691 -3.65 8.20 -28.04
CA PHE A 691 -4.58 7.19 -28.52
C PHE A 691 -6.03 7.66 -28.42
N ASP A 692 -6.41 8.26 -27.29
CA ASP A 692 -7.74 8.81 -27.09
C ASP A 692 -8.05 9.92 -28.12
N LYS A 693 -7.17 10.91 -28.25
CA LYS A 693 -7.36 12.03 -29.20
C LYS A 693 -7.36 11.61 -30.66
N VAL A 694 -6.51 10.66 -31.06
CA VAL A 694 -6.32 10.29 -32.47
C VAL A 694 -7.26 9.17 -32.88
N VAL A 695 -7.35 8.10 -32.10
CA VAL A 695 -8.12 6.91 -32.47
C VAL A 695 -9.57 7.06 -32.03
N VAL A 696 -9.81 7.36 -30.75
CA VAL A 696 -11.18 7.42 -30.22
C VAL A 696 -11.90 8.65 -30.80
N ASP A 697 -11.35 9.83 -30.60
CA ASP A 697 -11.98 11.07 -31.09
C ASP A 697 -11.76 11.27 -32.59
N GLY A 698 -10.54 11.05 -33.06
CA GLY A 698 -10.16 11.36 -34.44
C GLY A 698 -10.73 10.37 -35.47
N VAL A 699 -10.79 9.08 -35.16
CA VAL A 699 -11.29 8.05 -36.09
C VAL A 699 -12.70 7.64 -35.73
N ILE A 700 -12.94 7.13 -34.52
CA ILE A 700 -14.22 6.51 -34.18
C ILE A 700 -15.35 7.55 -34.17
N ALA A 701 -15.17 8.66 -33.45
CA ALA A 701 -16.22 9.69 -33.38
C ALA A 701 -16.46 10.37 -34.74
N ARG A 702 -15.40 10.73 -35.48
CA ARG A 702 -15.53 11.39 -36.79
C ARG A 702 -16.01 10.46 -37.90
N ALA A 703 -15.66 9.18 -37.91
CA ALA A 703 -16.16 8.22 -38.89
C ALA A 703 -17.68 8.10 -38.81
N THR A 704 -18.22 8.08 -37.59
CA THR A 704 -19.68 8.03 -37.37
C THR A 704 -20.35 9.31 -37.91
N ALA A 705 -19.79 10.48 -37.61
CA ALA A 705 -20.28 11.75 -38.14
C ALA A 705 -20.20 11.82 -39.67
N PHE A 706 -19.11 11.32 -40.25
CA PHE A 706 -18.89 11.28 -41.69
C PHE A 706 -19.92 10.36 -42.38
N ILE A 707 -20.16 9.15 -41.85
CA ILE A 707 -21.15 8.23 -42.40
C ILE A 707 -22.54 8.89 -42.43
N VAL A 708 -22.97 9.48 -41.30
CA VAL A 708 -24.26 10.17 -41.23
C VAL A 708 -24.34 11.32 -42.23
N GLN A 709 -23.29 12.11 -42.35
CA GLN A 709 -23.24 13.23 -43.30
C GLN A 709 -23.32 12.75 -44.75
N VAL A 710 -22.55 11.73 -45.13
CA VAL A 710 -22.56 11.16 -46.48
C VAL A 710 -23.91 10.55 -46.82
N THR A 711 -24.50 9.77 -45.91
CA THR A 711 -25.83 9.18 -46.11
C THR A 711 -26.89 10.27 -46.24
N GLY A 712 -26.85 11.33 -45.41
CA GLY A 712 -27.76 12.47 -45.52
C GLY A 712 -27.61 13.22 -46.85
N SER A 713 -26.38 13.48 -47.29
CA SER A 713 -26.09 14.10 -48.59
C SER A 713 -26.57 13.24 -49.76
N GLY A 714 -26.39 11.91 -49.69
CA GLY A 714 -26.89 10.97 -50.70
C GLY A 714 -28.42 10.93 -50.76
N LEU A 715 -29.09 10.83 -49.60
CA LEU A 715 -30.55 10.83 -49.51
C LEU A 715 -31.16 12.16 -50.01
N ARG A 716 -30.47 13.28 -49.80
CA ARG A 716 -30.92 14.60 -50.31
C ARG A 716 -31.05 14.61 -51.83
N LEU A 717 -30.21 13.87 -52.56
CA LEU A 717 -30.27 13.82 -54.02
C LEU A 717 -31.56 13.16 -54.56
N PHE A 718 -32.26 12.35 -53.75
CA PHE A 718 -33.56 11.79 -54.13
C PHE A 718 -34.67 12.85 -54.17
N GLN A 719 -34.46 14.01 -53.55
CA GLN A 719 -35.38 15.14 -53.60
C GLN A 719 -34.99 16.13 -54.72
N THR A 720 -35.39 15.82 -55.95
CA THR A 720 -35.01 16.58 -57.16
C THR A 720 -35.81 17.86 -57.38
N GLY A 721 -36.84 18.12 -56.55
CA GLY A 721 -37.76 19.26 -56.70
C GLY A 721 -38.73 19.14 -57.87
N ARG A 722 -38.65 18.08 -58.67
CA ARG A 722 -39.55 17.81 -59.80
C ARG A 722 -40.73 16.97 -59.35
N VAL A 723 -41.93 17.55 -59.38
CA VAL A 723 -43.17 16.89 -58.92
C VAL A 723 -43.44 15.57 -59.67
N GLN A 724 -43.05 15.48 -60.94
CA GLN A 724 -43.22 14.26 -61.75
C GLN A 724 -42.44 13.07 -61.20
N THR A 725 -41.24 13.30 -60.66
CA THR A 725 -40.42 12.24 -60.06
C THR A 725 -41.08 11.69 -58.80
N TYR A 726 -41.65 12.56 -57.96
CA TYR A 726 -42.37 12.14 -56.76
C TYR A 726 -43.64 11.36 -57.11
N ALA A 727 -44.39 11.79 -58.13
CA ALA A 727 -45.56 11.07 -58.61
C ALA A 727 -45.19 9.66 -59.11
N ALA A 728 -44.11 9.52 -59.88
CA ALA A 728 -43.63 8.22 -60.34
C ALA A 728 -43.25 7.28 -59.18
N VAL A 729 -42.53 7.79 -58.18
CA VAL A 729 -42.16 7.02 -56.98
C VAL A 729 -43.40 6.61 -56.18
N MET A 730 -44.40 7.49 -56.04
CA MET A 730 -45.67 7.14 -55.39
C MET A 730 -46.42 6.04 -56.14
N VAL A 731 -46.45 6.08 -57.48
CA VAL A 731 -47.06 5.01 -58.29
C VAL A 731 -46.32 3.69 -58.12
N VAL A 732 -44.98 3.71 -58.10
CA VAL A 732 -44.17 2.50 -57.82
C VAL A 732 -44.44 1.98 -56.42
N GLY A 733 -44.56 2.86 -55.42
CA GLY A 733 -44.90 2.49 -54.04
C GLY A 733 -46.29 1.87 -53.92
N VAL A 734 -47.31 2.46 -54.55
CA VAL A 734 -48.67 1.93 -54.62
C VAL A 734 -48.71 0.62 -55.39
N GLY A 735 -47.97 0.50 -56.49
CA GLY A 735 -47.83 -0.72 -57.26
C GLY A 735 -47.15 -1.85 -56.47
N GLY A 736 -46.12 -1.53 -55.70
CA GLY A 736 -45.44 -2.48 -54.81
C GLY A 736 -46.33 -2.93 -53.65
N LEU A 737 -47.08 -1.99 -53.03
CA LEU A 737 -48.07 -2.32 -52.01
C LEU A 737 -49.21 -3.17 -52.57
N GLY A 738 -49.72 -2.81 -53.75
CA GLY A 738 -50.74 -3.56 -54.47
C GLY A 738 -50.26 -4.96 -54.85
N TRP A 739 -49.02 -5.09 -55.34
CA TRP A 739 -48.41 -6.40 -55.61
C TRP A 739 -48.31 -7.24 -54.34
N PHE A 740 -47.82 -6.67 -53.24
CA PHE A 740 -47.71 -7.37 -51.97
C PHE A 740 -49.07 -7.87 -51.45
N LEU A 741 -50.14 -7.09 -51.64
CA LEU A 741 -51.50 -7.46 -51.25
C LEU A 741 -52.16 -8.46 -52.21
N VAL A 742 -51.83 -8.43 -53.51
CA VAL A 742 -52.45 -9.26 -54.56
C VAL A 742 -51.69 -10.57 -54.80
N ALA A 743 -50.39 -10.66 -54.50
CA ALA A 743 -49.66 -11.92 -54.59
C ALA A 743 -50.08 -12.84 -53.41
N PRO A 744 -50.59 -14.06 -53.68
CA PRO A 744 -50.84 -15.02 -52.61
C PRO A 744 -49.49 -15.49 -52.05
N HIS A 745 -49.31 -15.45 -50.73
CA HIS A 745 -48.12 -15.99 -50.06
C HIS A 745 -48.56 -17.15 -49.19
N ALA A 746 -48.41 -18.38 -49.69
CA ALA A 746 -48.91 -19.60 -49.04
C ALA A 746 -48.00 -20.10 -47.90
N ARG A 747 -47.40 -19.24 -47.07
CA ARG A 747 -46.43 -19.72 -46.06
C ARG A 747 -47.13 -20.50 -44.94
N THR A 748 -46.55 -21.63 -44.54
CA THR A 748 -47.01 -22.43 -43.40
C THR A 748 -46.11 -22.25 -42.17
N ASN A 749 -46.73 -22.20 -41.00
CA ASN A 749 -46.06 -22.22 -39.69
C ASN A 749 -46.42 -23.53 -38.97
N ILE A 750 -45.44 -24.18 -38.34
CA ILE A 750 -45.66 -25.45 -37.65
C ILE A 750 -45.48 -25.27 -36.15
N ALA A 751 -46.46 -25.72 -35.37
CA ALA A 751 -46.37 -25.86 -33.92
C ALA A 751 -46.36 -27.35 -33.56
N GLU A 752 -45.42 -27.79 -32.72
CA GLU A 752 -45.39 -29.15 -32.15
C GLU A 752 -45.79 -29.13 -30.67
N ASN A 753 -46.61 -30.10 -30.25
CA ASN A 753 -46.78 -30.45 -28.85
C ASN A 753 -46.77 -31.99 -28.66
N ALA A 754 -45.69 -32.52 -28.06
CA ALA A 754 -45.54 -33.91 -27.65
C ALA A 754 -45.87 -34.97 -28.73
N GLY A 755 -45.48 -34.71 -29.99
CA GLY A 755 -45.75 -35.60 -31.13
C GLY A 755 -47.04 -35.32 -31.91
N ASN A 756 -47.87 -34.39 -31.45
CA ASN A 756 -48.94 -33.79 -32.25
C ASN A 756 -48.43 -32.51 -32.93
N TYR A 757 -48.54 -32.45 -34.25
CA TYR A 757 -48.15 -31.31 -35.05
C TYR A 757 -49.39 -30.56 -35.53
N ARG A 758 -49.38 -29.24 -35.40
CA ARG A 758 -50.37 -28.33 -35.97
C ARG A 758 -49.68 -27.45 -37.01
N VAL A 759 -50.14 -27.53 -38.25
CA VAL A 759 -49.66 -26.69 -39.35
C VAL A 759 -50.71 -25.61 -39.59
N GLU A 760 -50.30 -24.34 -39.50
CA GLU A 760 -51.14 -23.16 -39.67
C GLU A 760 -50.72 -22.37 -40.91
N ALA A 761 -51.67 -21.93 -41.71
CA ALA A 761 -51.42 -21.07 -42.85
C ALA A 761 -51.25 -19.59 -42.42
N ALA A 762 -50.33 -18.87 -43.08
CA ALA A 762 -50.19 -17.43 -42.88
C ALA A 762 -51.47 -16.69 -43.29
N PRO A 763 -51.96 -15.74 -42.47
CA PRO A 763 -53.17 -15.01 -42.77
C PRO A 763 -52.95 -14.03 -43.94
N GLY A 764 -53.95 -13.87 -44.81
CA GLY A 764 -53.95 -12.87 -45.87
C GLY A 764 -55.34 -12.41 -46.25
N PHE A 765 -55.41 -11.28 -46.97
CA PHE A 765 -56.67 -10.61 -47.25
C PHE A 765 -57.55 -11.43 -48.21
N GLY A 766 -58.68 -11.94 -47.68
CA GLY A 766 -59.63 -12.78 -48.42
C GLY A 766 -59.04 -14.13 -48.88
N TYR A 767 -58.08 -14.66 -48.13
CA TYR A 767 -57.48 -15.97 -48.40
C TYR A 767 -58.45 -17.10 -48.03
N GLN A 768 -58.60 -18.05 -48.95
CA GLN A 768 -59.25 -19.33 -48.74
C GLN A 768 -58.21 -20.44 -48.90
N TYR A 769 -58.31 -21.47 -48.09
CA TYR A 769 -57.29 -22.48 -47.91
C TYR A 769 -57.81 -23.85 -48.36
N ARG A 770 -56.89 -24.66 -48.87
CA ARG A 770 -57.12 -26.05 -49.25
C ARG A 770 -55.91 -26.86 -48.83
N TRP A 771 -56.15 -27.98 -48.18
CA TRP A 771 -55.11 -28.81 -47.58
C TRP A 771 -55.12 -30.22 -48.19
N ASP A 772 -53.92 -30.78 -48.31
CA ASP A 772 -53.65 -32.22 -48.38
C ASP A 772 -52.92 -32.53 -47.07
N ALA A 773 -53.70 -32.83 -46.04
CA ALA A 773 -53.20 -33.03 -44.68
C ALA A 773 -52.78 -34.48 -44.43
N ASP A 774 -53.27 -35.45 -45.21
CA ASP A 774 -52.92 -36.86 -45.09
C ASP A 774 -51.69 -37.27 -45.90
N GLY A 775 -51.28 -36.45 -46.89
CA GLY A 775 -50.08 -36.64 -47.69
C GLY A 775 -50.25 -37.70 -48.76
N ASP A 776 -51.49 -38.06 -49.12
CA ASP A 776 -51.80 -39.12 -50.09
C ASP A 776 -51.67 -38.67 -51.56
N GLY A 777 -51.40 -37.37 -51.78
CA GLY A 777 -51.26 -36.77 -53.10
C GLY A 777 -52.57 -36.20 -53.66
N LYS A 778 -53.69 -36.34 -52.95
CA LYS A 778 -55.00 -35.76 -53.27
C LYS A 778 -55.38 -34.70 -52.23
N TRP A 779 -56.30 -33.83 -52.60
CA TRP A 779 -56.76 -32.77 -51.71
C TRP A 779 -57.93 -33.27 -50.85
N ASP A 780 -57.87 -33.01 -49.54
CA ASP A 780 -58.87 -33.47 -48.56
C ASP A 780 -60.29 -32.94 -48.86
N SER A 781 -60.38 -31.78 -49.52
CA SER A 781 -61.62 -31.14 -49.97
C SER A 781 -61.51 -30.73 -51.44
N GLU A 782 -62.59 -30.85 -52.20
CA GLU A 782 -62.67 -30.35 -53.57
C GLU A 782 -62.77 -28.81 -53.67
N LYS A 783 -63.24 -28.14 -52.60
CA LYS A 783 -63.43 -26.68 -52.56
C LYS A 783 -62.49 -26.01 -51.55
N PHE A 784 -62.07 -24.79 -51.87
CA PHE A 784 -61.36 -23.91 -50.94
C PHE A 784 -62.29 -23.45 -49.83
N GLY A 785 -61.82 -23.46 -48.58
CA GLY A 785 -62.60 -23.08 -47.40
C GLY A 785 -61.81 -22.21 -46.42
N ASP A 786 -62.38 -21.94 -45.26
CA ASP A 786 -61.81 -21.02 -44.27
C ASP A 786 -60.94 -21.72 -43.20
N GLN A 787 -60.63 -23.01 -43.42
CA GLN A 787 -59.82 -23.78 -42.47
C GLN A 787 -58.36 -23.35 -42.53
N THR A 788 -57.91 -22.62 -41.52
CA THR A 788 -56.56 -22.03 -41.44
C THR A 788 -55.51 -22.97 -40.87
N SER A 789 -55.88 -24.13 -40.33
CA SER A 789 -54.93 -25.07 -39.74
C SER A 789 -55.38 -26.53 -39.83
N VAL A 790 -54.41 -27.44 -39.93
CA VAL A 790 -54.60 -28.90 -39.85
C VAL A 790 -53.71 -29.48 -38.76
N SER A 791 -54.17 -30.55 -38.10
CA SER A 791 -53.44 -31.17 -36.99
C SER A 791 -53.40 -32.69 -37.15
N PHE A 792 -52.24 -33.29 -36.87
CA PHE A 792 -52.04 -34.74 -36.94
C PHE A 792 -50.93 -35.20 -36.00
N SER A 793 -50.96 -36.48 -35.64
CA SER A 793 -49.90 -37.14 -34.87
C SER A 793 -48.92 -37.85 -35.81
N LEU A 794 -47.65 -37.87 -35.46
CA LEU A 794 -46.59 -38.57 -36.19
C LEU A 794 -45.82 -39.51 -35.25
N ASP A 795 -45.57 -40.74 -35.69
CA ASP A 795 -44.67 -41.67 -34.97
C ASP A 795 -43.20 -41.24 -35.12
N HIS A 796 -42.36 -41.63 -34.17
CA HIS A 796 -40.92 -41.34 -34.22
C HIS A 796 -40.24 -41.86 -35.49
N GLY A 797 -39.46 -41.01 -36.15
CA GLY A 797 -38.69 -41.34 -37.35
C GLY A 797 -39.46 -41.34 -38.66
N LYS A 798 -40.75 -40.96 -38.66
CA LYS A 798 -41.56 -40.80 -39.89
C LYS A 798 -41.63 -39.34 -40.33
N THR A 799 -41.74 -39.15 -41.64
CA THR A 799 -41.97 -37.87 -42.30
C THR A 799 -43.33 -37.89 -42.98
N LYS A 800 -44.09 -36.79 -42.85
CA LYS A 800 -45.35 -36.57 -43.56
C LYS A 800 -45.27 -35.28 -44.34
N LYS A 801 -45.57 -35.34 -45.63
CA LYS A 801 -45.65 -34.18 -46.50
C LYS A 801 -47.05 -33.58 -46.40
N VAL A 802 -47.15 -32.30 -46.08
CA VAL A 802 -48.40 -31.55 -46.01
C VAL A 802 -48.35 -30.48 -47.09
N ARG A 803 -49.40 -30.39 -47.90
CA ARG A 803 -49.49 -29.37 -48.95
C ARG A 803 -50.61 -28.39 -48.66
N LEU A 804 -50.29 -27.11 -48.80
CA LEU A 804 -51.21 -26.00 -48.63
C LEU A 804 -51.38 -25.28 -49.96
N GLN A 805 -52.60 -25.20 -50.47
CA GLN A 805 -52.96 -24.22 -51.49
C GLN A 805 -53.75 -23.07 -50.87
N VAL A 806 -53.27 -21.85 -51.13
CA VAL A 806 -53.95 -20.62 -50.72
C VAL A 806 -54.46 -19.89 -51.95
N LYS A 807 -55.76 -19.65 -51.99
CA LYS A 807 -56.43 -18.84 -52.99
C LYS A 807 -56.74 -17.47 -52.40
N ASN A 808 -56.26 -16.40 -53.02
CA ASN A 808 -56.60 -15.06 -52.58
C ASN A 808 -57.99 -14.60 -53.07
N ALA A 809 -58.42 -13.40 -52.64
CA ALA A 809 -59.69 -12.79 -53.05
C ALA A 809 -59.84 -12.59 -54.57
N PHE A 810 -58.73 -12.55 -55.31
CA PHE A 810 -58.68 -12.37 -56.76
C PHE A 810 -58.61 -13.69 -57.54
N GLY A 811 -58.74 -14.81 -56.84
CA GLY A 811 -58.79 -16.15 -57.41
C GLY A 811 -57.45 -16.75 -57.83
N ARG A 812 -56.32 -16.09 -57.54
CA ARG A 812 -54.98 -16.64 -57.76
C ARG A 812 -54.64 -17.62 -56.66
N VAL A 813 -54.06 -18.76 -57.05
CA VAL A 813 -53.69 -19.83 -56.13
C VAL A 813 -52.17 -19.93 -56.08
N THR A 814 -51.62 -20.06 -54.88
CA THR A 814 -50.22 -20.41 -54.63
C THR A 814 -50.17 -21.62 -53.73
N GLU A 815 -49.19 -22.49 -53.94
CA GLU A 815 -48.99 -23.72 -53.18
C GLU A 815 -47.69 -23.63 -52.38
N ASP A 816 -47.70 -24.23 -51.19
CA ASP A 816 -46.55 -24.44 -50.35
C ASP A 816 -46.57 -25.90 -49.86
N ASP A 817 -45.42 -26.54 -49.97
CA ASP A 817 -45.23 -27.94 -49.64
C ASP A 817 -44.27 -28.00 -48.46
N VAL A 818 -44.71 -28.61 -47.34
CA VAL A 818 -43.85 -28.73 -46.16
C VAL A 818 -43.79 -30.15 -45.65
N ASP A 819 -42.56 -30.62 -45.47
CA ASP A 819 -42.25 -31.94 -44.95
C ASP A 819 -42.08 -31.88 -43.43
N VAL A 820 -43.05 -32.43 -42.70
CA VAL A 820 -43.03 -32.51 -41.23
C VAL A 820 -42.42 -33.85 -40.82
N THR A 821 -41.24 -33.81 -40.21
CA THR A 821 -40.52 -35.02 -39.76
C THR A 821 -40.42 -35.07 -38.25
N ARG A 822 -40.86 -36.19 -37.63
CA ARG A 822 -40.62 -36.44 -36.21
C ARG A 822 -39.28 -37.15 -36.00
N PRO A 823 -38.34 -36.62 -35.21
CA PRO A 823 -37.05 -37.28 -34.95
C PRO A 823 -37.21 -38.68 -34.33
N LYS A 824 -36.26 -39.59 -34.62
CA LYS A 824 -36.19 -40.91 -33.96
C LYS A 824 -35.94 -40.71 -32.46
N ALA A 825 -36.60 -41.52 -31.61
CA ALA A 825 -36.41 -41.47 -30.17
C ALA A 825 -34.95 -41.84 -29.82
N ASP A 826 -34.26 -40.97 -29.07
CA ASP A 826 -32.95 -41.26 -28.50
C ASP A 826 -33.13 -41.96 -27.15
N PRO A 827 -32.76 -43.25 -27.02
CA PRO A 827 -32.95 -43.99 -25.77
C PRO A 827 -32.11 -43.44 -24.59
N ALA A 828 -31.15 -42.53 -24.82
CA ALA A 828 -30.37 -41.89 -23.75
C ALA A 828 -31.02 -40.59 -23.20
N ALA A 829 -32.00 -40.01 -23.89
CA ALA A 829 -32.64 -38.75 -23.50
C ALA A 829 -34.06 -39.02 -22.98
N GLY A 830 -34.20 -39.27 -21.68
CA GLY A 830 -35.51 -39.40 -21.03
C GLY A 830 -36.37 -38.15 -21.23
N ASN A 831 -37.62 -38.33 -21.68
CA ASN A 831 -38.72 -37.34 -21.83
C ASN A 831 -38.31 -35.86 -21.86
N THR A 832 -37.39 -35.49 -22.74
CA THR A 832 -37.00 -34.09 -22.94
C THR A 832 -37.68 -33.55 -24.18
N VAL A 833 -38.39 -32.44 -24.05
CA VAL A 833 -39.09 -31.74 -25.15
C VAL A 833 -38.05 -31.35 -26.20
N ILE A 834 -38.14 -31.95 -27.38
CA ILE A 834 -37.28 -31.65 -28.52
C ILE A 834 -37.75 -30.30 -29.09
N GLN A 835 -36.91 -29.26 -29.09
CA GLN A 835 -37.26 -28.02 -29.78
C GLN A 835 -37.02 -28.20 -31.26
N VAL A 836 -37.98 -27.82 -32.08
CA VAL A 836 -37.94 -28.03 -33.52
C VAL A 836 -37.63 -26.72 -34.21
N GLN A 837 -36.57 -26.67 -35.03
CA GLN A 837 -36.19 -25.49 -35.79
C GLN A 837 -36.45 -25.72 -37.28
N GLN A 838 -37.18 -24.79 -37.92
CA GLN A 838 -37.43 -24.80 -39.36
C GLN A 838 -36.25 -24.13 -40.06
N LEU A 839 -35.63 -24.86 -40.99
CA LEU A 839 -34.50 -24.40 -41.80
C LEU A 839 -34.99 -23.56 -42.99
N PRO A 840 -34.14 -22.72 -43.60
CA PRO A 840 -34.52 -21.82 -44.71
C PRO A 840 -35.03 -22.53 -45.96
N ASP A 841 -34.78 -23.84 -46.10
CA ASP A 841 -35.26 -24.71 -47.18
C ASP A 841 -36.62 -25.36 -46.89
N GLY A 842 -37.28 -24.99 -45.78
CA GLY A 842 -38.58 -25.51 -45.37
C GLY A 842 -38.51 -26.82 -44.58
N THR A 843 -37.33 -27.42 -44.42
CA THR A 843 -37.17 -28.66 -43.66
C THR A 843 -37.10 -28.41 -42.16
N VAL A 844 -37.59 -29.38 -41.39
CA VAL A 844 -37.81 -29.24 -39.95
C VAL A 844 -36.88 -30.20 -39.21
N ARG A 845 -35.95 -29.68 -38.38
CA ARG A 845 -34.95 -30.50 -37.66
C ARG A 845 -35.10 -30.33 -36.14
N GLY A 846 -35.14 -31.44 -35.42
CA GLY A 846 -35.17 -31.44 -33.95
C GLY A 846 -33.79 -31.10 -33.37
N VAL A 847 -33.74 -30.17 -32.42
CA VAL A 847 -32.56 -29.74 -31.67
C VAL A 847 -32.72 -30.17 -30.21
N VAL A 848 -31.73 -30.90 -29.68
CA VAL A 848 -31.66 -31.26 -28.26
C VAL A 848 -31.08 -30.06 -27.49
N PRO A 849 -31.69 -29.62 -26.37
CA PRO A 849 -31.18 -28.48 -25.61
C PRO A 849 -29.74 -28.72 -25.14
N GLY A 850 -28.81 -27.85 -25.54
CA GLY A 850 -27.41 -27.86 -25.07
C GLY A 850 -26.34 -28.21 -26.11
N GLN A 851 -26.69 -28.58 -27.35
CA GLN A 851 -25.72 -28.68 -28.46
C GLN A 851 -25.86 -27.45 -29.38
N ASN A 852 -24.94 -26.50 -29.26
CA ASN A 852 -24.77 -25.43 -30.24
C ASN A 852 -24.12 -26.01 -31.51
N PRO A 853 -24.73 -25.92 -32.71
CA PRO A 853 -24.01 -26.26 -33.93
C PRO A 853 -22.94 -25.18 -34.16
N GLN A 854 -21.66 -25.58 -34.21
CA GLN A 854 -20.61 -24.73 -34.73
C GLN A 854 -21.01 -24.27 -36.14
N MET A 855 -21.20 -22.95 -36.33
CA MET A 855 -21.24 -22.39 -37.67
C MET A 855 -19.89 -22.66 -38.35
N PRO A 856 -19.86 -23.07 -39.63
CA PRO A 856 -18.61 -23.21 -40.37
C PRO A 856 -17.93 -21.84 -40.47
N ASN A 857 -16.67 -21.77 -40.05
CA ASN A 857 -15.84 -20.57 -40.10
C ASN A 857 -15.59 -20.15 -41.56
N PRO A 858 -16.02 -18.95 -42.01
CA PRO A 858 -15.89 -18.52 -43.41
C PRO A 858 -14.46 -18.15 -43.83
N HIS A 859 -13.45 -18.33 -42.97
CA HIS A 859 -12.05 -17.99 -43.25
C HIS A 859 -11.06 -19.17 -43.25
N ALA A 860 -11.52 -20.42 -43.29
CA ALA A 860 -10.62 -21.56 -43.45
C ALA A 860 -10.32 -21.84 -44.92
N ALA A 861 -9.12 -21.47 -45.38
CA ALA A 861 -8.56 -21.85 -46.67
C ALA A 861 -8.47 -23.40 -46.80
N PRO A 862 -8.66 -23.96 -48.00
CA PRO A 862 -8.71 -25.42 -48.20
C PRO A 862 -7.31 -26.03 -48.01
N ARG A 863 -7.16 -26.93 -47.04
CA ARG A 863 -5.98 -27.80 -46.94
C ARG A 863 -6.15 -29.00 -47.87
N ASP A 864 -5.24 -29.09 -48.83
CA ASP A 864 -5.00 -30.24 -49.70
C ASP A 864 -4.96 -31.55 -48.91
N VAL A 865 -5.84 -32.49 -49.28
CA VAL A 865 -5.70 -33.90 -48.93
C VAL A 865 -5.44 -34.67 -50.22
N ARG A 866 -4.24 -35.25 -50.26
CA ARG A 866 -3.69 -36.10 -51.32
C ARG A 866 -4.65 -37.24 -51.70
N ARG A 867 -4.75 -37.49 -53.01
CA ARG A 867 -5.33 -38.71 -53.61
C ARG A 867 -4.49 -39.95 -53.23
N PRO A 868 -5.10 -41.15 -53.10
CA PRO A 868 -4.37 -42.40 -53.11
C PRO A 868 -4.21 -42.97 -54.53
N ALA A 869 -3.06 -43.59 -54.77
CA ALA A 869 -2.73 -44.63 -55.75
C ALA A 869 -3.20 -44.47 -57.21
N GLN A 870 -2.27 -44.07 -58.08
CA GLN A 870 -1.67 -44.91 -59.12
C GLN A 870 -0.25 -44.43 -59.41
#